data_AF-A0A2G8L4V0-F1
#
_entry.id   AF-A0A2G8L4V0-F1
#
_cell.length_a   1.000
_cell.length_b   1.000
_cell.length_c   1.000
_cell.angle_alpha   90.00
_cell.angle_beta   90.00
_cell.angle_gamma   90.00
#
_symmetry.space_group_name_H-M   'P 1'
#
loop_
_entity.id
_entity.type
_entity.pdbx_description
1 polymer ?
#
loop_
_entity_poly.entity_id
_entity_poly.type
_entity_poly.pdbx_seq_one_letter_code
_entity_poly.pdbx_strand_id
1 'polypeptide(L)'
;MRLANFTKASLFAGFDFLTWQISAQNLADSFTCNLGTLAIQIHMAENLGSKLWGPFKELFYVVDSAVSKKNPDAFNDLEAALRRHKPDFVSLLQNPAKNAQHREQLRKANTDGIQLDGETGPKTLPVEVIEEALIISDLFNLNEYSSVELLLAGEQEQPRFPGYSRGLVAVLLYYDGRASLLNSLQLLIQARKGRTWSFEIEEEITELATEFTDDLMKDGLTKKILTLLEKLDVVKELDKLSKEKALGDAKHRYDVTEFLRGIRTSLAESLFAWSCQTPLIRQDLMLLFNHLRKHAAVDQTGCLDEVTIALSMSYLYSIDISNVEPRDEDRDELAKLLPLLQDPQYLPDLHQLVSKDTDASDTEAWKGLKTVLEFGMGITLRRATQQPETQEYQDILERDEVLVDNAIQNNLFRFINNCIFQNKHFFQVEFYVRQFHSLFTDFITQMPLKLKDLRNRGDEAGRIILAHEREGLEPPENLPRYFEDLLKLAKFSVRCMADDIGLELSNDYWNAPDRAGSPQGGGSYLSLYAQKMSPKQMALFKFVRMAGDLLPPSLYVPYLEMLRGLSNGKQSASCCFNLLKMNGTGGGGGGSVRVGLWGHFFGSFNRYFSSLRQDMRPESPFQDPNRTPTGYNKGIHHRN
;
A
#
# COMPACT_ATOMS: atom_id res chain seq x y z
N MET A 1 -11.02 -37.66 -35.94
CA MET A 1 -9.90 -36.97 -36.62
C MET A 1 -10.47 -35.65 -37.15
N ARG A 2 -10.03 -34.50 -36.60
CA ARG A 2 -10.67 -33.15 -36.49
C ARG A 2 -11.08 -32.87 -35.03
N LEU A 3 -10.73 -31.78 -34.33
CA LEU A 3 -9.94 -30.55 -34.54
C LEU A 3 -9.59 -30.12 -33.09
N ALA A 4 -8.33 -30.09 -32.64
CA ALA A 4 -7.43 -28.92 -32.67
C ALA A 4 -8.15 -27.56 -32.53
N ASN A 5 -8.28 -27.05 -31.30
CA ASN A 5 -8.35 -25.62 -30.88
C ASN A 5 -8.73 -25.52 -29.39
N PHE A 6 -7.87 -26.04 -28.51
CA PHE A 6 -7.96 -25.86 -27.05
C PHE A 6 -6.59 -25.41 -26.54
N THR A 7 -6.23 -24.16 -26.80
CA THR A 7 -5.02 -23.52 -26.25
C THR A 7 -5.20 -22.01 -26.32
N LYS A 8 -5.57 -21.39 -25.18
CA LYS A 8 -5.15 -20.02 -24.78
C LYS A 8 -5.71 -19.50 -23.44
N ALA A 9 -6.55 -20.25 -22.72
CA ALA A 9 -7.20 -19.76 -21.48
C ALA A 9 -6.71 -20.42 -20.17
N SER A 10 -5.50 -20.98 -20.10
CA SER A 10 -5.02 -21.70 -18.90
C SER A 10 -3.55 -21.42 -18.55
N LEU A 11 -3.16 -20.14 -18.48
CA LEU A 11 -1.76 -19.70 -18.32
C LEU A 11 -1.32 -19.42 -16.86
N PHE A 12 -2.04 -19.91 -15.85
CA PHE A 12 -1.60 -19.77 -14.45
C PHE A 12 -1.85 -21.07 -13.68
N ALA A 13 -1.01 -22.08 -13.91
CA ALA A 13 -1.05 -23.35 -13.21
C ALA A 13 0.11 -23.47 -12.22
N GLY A 14 -0.05 -22.85 -11.05
CA GLY A 14 0.79 -23.06 -9.87
C GLY A 14 -0.01 -22.65 -8.62
N PHE A 15 -0.42 -23.63 -7.82
CA PHE A 15 -1.14 -23.53 -6.54
C PHE A 15 -1.34 -22.11 -5.96
N ASP A 16 -2.50 -21.50 -6.21
CA ASP A 16 -3.17 -20.49 -5.35
C ASP A 16 -4.51 -19.95 -5.93
N PHE A 17 -5.11 -20.61 -6.93
CA PHE A 17 -6.21 -20.03 -7.72
C PHE A 17 -7.46 -19.59 -6.92
N LEU A 18 -7.74 -20.24 -5.77
CA LEU A 18 -8.88 -19.91 -4.91
C LEU A 18 -8.65 -18.70 -3.99
N THR A 19 -7.40 -18.38 -3.65
CA THR A 19 -7.04 -17.20 -2.82
C THR A 19 -7.00 -15.92 -3.67
N TRP A 20 -6.65 -16.01 -4.95
CA TRP A 20 -6.68 -14.87 -5.88
C TRP A 20 -8.11 -14.43 -6.26
N GLN A 21 -9.06 -15.36 -6.31
CA GLN A 21 -10.47 -15.10 -6.67
C GLN A 21 -11.19 -14.16 -5.69
N ILE A 22 -10.90 -14.32 -4.39
CA ILE A 22 -11.47 -13.50 -3.30
C ILE A 22 -10.76 -12.13 -3.23
N SER A 23 -9.50 -12.08 -3.65
CA SER A 23 -8.63 -10.89 -3.57
C SER A 23 -9.05 -9.75 -4.50
N ALA A 24 -9.38 -10.03 -5.77
CA ALA A 24 -9.77 -8.99 -6.72
C ALA A 24 -11.10 -8.29 -6.33
N GLN A 25 -12.06 -9.05 -5.79
CA GLN A 25 -13.32 -8.51 -5.28
C GLN A 25 -13.11 -7.68 -4.02
N ASN A 26 -12.32 -8.15 -3.07
CA ASN A 26 -11.93 -7.36 -1.88
C ASN A 26 -11.14 -6.10 -2.23
N LEU A 27 -10.42 -6.09 -3.35
CA LEU A 27 -9.71 -4.92 -3.85
C LEU A 27 -10.65 -3.89 -4.46
N ALA A 28 -11.56 -4.32 -5.32
CA ALA A 28 -12.64 -3.48 -5.83
C ALA A 28 -13.49 -2.95 -4.67
N ASP A 29 -13.81 -3.79 -3.68
CA ASP A 29 -14.59 -3.42 -2.50
C ASP A 29 -13.81 -2.51 -1.54
N SER A 30 -12.50 -2.67 -1.34
CA SER A 30 -11.69 -1.76 -0.49
C SER A 30 -11.48 -0.39 -1.13
N PHE A 31 -11.21 -0.33 -2.44
CA PHE A 31 -11.11 0.92 -3.18
C PHE A 31 -12.47 1.61 -3.38
N THR A 32 -13.55 0.84 -3.56
CA THR A 32 -14.91 1.41 -3.60
C THR A 32 -15.43 1.79 -2.20
N CYS A 33 -15.00 1.14 -1.12
CA CYS A 33 -15.44 1.44 0.25
C CYS A 33 -14.89 2.79 0.76
N ASN A 34 -13.68 3.19 0.36
CA ASN A 34 -13.09 4.49 0.73
C ASN A 34 -13.90 5.69 0.22
N LEU A 35 -14.69 5.55 -0.86
CA LEU A 35 -15.58 6.61 -1.38
C LEU A 35 -17.07 6.24 -1.31
N GLY A 36 -17.42 4.97 -1.13
CA GLY A 36 -18.80 4.48 -1.01
C GLY A 36 -19.53 5.05 0.21
N THR A 37 -18.79 5.49 1.22
CA THR A 37 -19.35 6.17 2.41
C THR A 37 -19.83 7.60 2.11
N LEU A 38 -19.35 8.22 1.02
CA LEU A 38 -19.71 9.59 0.59
C LEU A 38 -20.37 9.65 -0.80
N ALA A 39 -20.47 8.53 -1.51
CA ALA A 39 -21.14 8.47 -2.79
C ALA A 39 -22.61 8.89 -2.64
N ILE A 40 -22.99 9.99 -3.27
CA ILE A 40 -24.38 10.44 -3.32
C ILE A 40 -25.14 9.42 -4.21
N GLN A 41 -25.78 8.41 -3.59
CA GLN A 41 -26.49 7.32 -4.27
C GLN A 41 -27.81 7.80 -4.90
N ILE A 42 -27.94 8.00 -6.21
CA ILE A 42 -29.16 8.60 -6.80
C ILE A 42 -29.83 7.69 -7.83
N HIS A 43 -31.16 7.66 -7.77
CA HIS A 43 -32.04 7.23 -8.86
C HIS A 43 -32.01 8.28 -9.98
N MET A 44 -31.63 7.85 -11.18
CA MET A 44 -31.52 8.68 -12.37
C MET A 44 -32.87 9.34 -12.74
N ALA A 45 -32.86 10.65 -12.91
CA ALA A 45 -33.86 11.38 -13.67
C ALA A 45 -33.23 11.85 -14.98
N GLU A 46 -33.84 11.49 -16.10
CA GLU A 46 -33.38 11.82 -17.45
C GLU A 46 -33.36 13.34 -17.70
N ASN A 47 -32.34 13.78 -18.45
CA ASN A 47 -32.26 15.05 -19.20
C ASN A 47 -31.84 16.32 -18.46
N LEU A 48 -30.56 16.42 -18.04
CA LEU A 48 -29.77 17.64 -18.21
C LEU A 48 -28.30 17.32 -18.48
N GLY A 49 -27.80 17.73 -19.64
CA GLY A 49 -26.47 17.43 -20.16
C GLY A 49 -25.33 18.21 -19.49
N SER A 50 -25.23 18.22 -18.16
CA SER A 50 -24.06 18.84 -17.49
C SER A 50 -22.78 18.16 -17.96
N LYS A 51 -21.79 18.84 -18.52
CA LYS A 51 -20.53 18.14 -18.94
C LYS A 51 -19.66 17.60 -17.80
N LEU A 52 -20.02 17.83 -16.53
CA LEU A 52 -19.10 17.68 -15.39
C LEU A 52 -19.53 16.73 -14.29
N TRP A 53 -20.84 16.49 -14.10
CA TRP A 53 -21.31 15.61 -13.02
C TRP A 53 -22.14 14.45 -13.56
N GLY A 54 -23.34 14.71 -14.11
CA GLY A 54 -24.25 13.67 -14.60
C GLY A 54 -23.60 12.62 -15.51
N PRO A 55 -22.92 13.01 -16.60
CA PRO A 55 -22.23 12.10 -17.51
C PRO A 55 -21.08 11.32 -16.86
N PHE A 56 -20.38 11.89 -15.88
CA PHE A 56 -19.34 11.15 -15.15
C PHE A 56 -19.94 10.13 -14.18
N LYS A 57 -21.14 10.39 -13.63
CA LYS A 57 -21.90 9.40 -12.85
C LYS A 57 -22.44 8.29 -13.73
N GLU A 58 -22.98 8.63 -14.90
CA GLU A 58 -23.43 7.65 -15.91
C GLU A 58 -22.28 6.76 -16.36
N LEU A 59 -21.13 7.37 -16.72
CA LEU A 59 -19.92 6.64 -17.07
C LEU A 59 -19.50 5.68 -15.96
N PHE A 60 -19.43 6.14 -14.71
CA PHE A 60 -19.07 5.30 -13.58
C PHE A 60 -20.06 4.14 -13.40
N TYR A 61 -21.37 4.39 -13.54
CA TYR A 61 -22.39 3.36 -13.45
C TYR A 61 -22.24 2.28 -14.53
N VAL A 62 -21.96 2.68 -15.78
CA VAL A 62 -21.74 1.75 -16.89
C VAL A 62 -20.48 0.92 -16.65
N VAL A 63 -19.38 1.56 -16.23
CA VAL A 63 -18.11 0.88 -15.92
C VAL A 63 -18.28 -0.10 -14.74
N ASP A 64 -18.92 0.33 -13.64
CA ASP A 64 -19.21 -0.51 -12.48
C ASP A 64 -20.12 -1.69 -12.84
N SER A 65 -21.12 -1.47 -13.70
CA SER A 65 -21.99 -2.55 -14.16
C SER A 65 -21.24 -3.58 -15.01
N ALA A 66 -20.31 -3.13 -15.86
CA ALA A 66 -19.52 -4.02 -16.71
C ALA A 66 -18.46 -4.79 -15.90
N VAL A 67 -17.73 -4.10 -15.00
CA VAL A 67 -16.57 -4.64 -14.30
C VAL A 67 -16.98 -5.30 -12.97
N SER A 68 -17.54 -4.52 -12.03
CA SER A 68 -17.84 -4.98 -10.67
C SER A 68 -19.03 -5.95 -10.64
N LYS A 69 -20.10 -5.64 -11.39
CA LYS A 69 -21.31 -6.47 -11.47
C LYS A 69 -21.23 -7.58 -12.51
N LYS A 70 -20.15 -7.63 -13.29
CA LYS A 70 -19.87 -8.66 -14.31
C LYS A 70 -21.04 -8.88 -15.28
N ASN A 71 -21.69 -7.80 -15.71
CA ASN A 71 -22.82 -7.90 -16.64
C ASN A 71 -22.31 -8.12 -18.08
N PRO A 72 -22.59 -9.28 -18.71
CA PRO A 72 -22.11 -9.58 -20.07
C PRO A 72 -22.72 -8.68 -21.15
N ASP A 73 -23.96 -8.22 -20.97
CA ASP A 73 -24.64 -7.40 -21.98
C ASP A 73 -24.16 -5.94 -22.02
N ALA A 74 -23.26 -5.54 -21.10
CA ALA A 74 -22.81 -4.16 -20.93
C ALA A 74 -21.72 -3.73 -21.93
N PHE A 75 -21.22 -4.63 -22.80
CA PHE A 75 -20.09 -4.33 -23.69
C PHE A 75 -20.35 -3.14 -24.62
N ASN A 76 -21.49 -3.13 -25.34
CA ASN A 76 -21.80 -2.07 -26.31
C ASN A 76 -21.97 -0.71 -25.63
N ASP A 77 -22.60 -0.69 -24.46
CA ASP A 77 -22.82 0.53 -23.67
C ASP A 77 -21.48 1.05 -23.12
N LEU A 78 -20.61 0.15 -22.66
CA LEU A 78 -19.25 0.49 -22.22
C LEU A 78 -18.42 1.08 -23.36
N GLU A 79 -18.41 0.42 -24.53
CA GLU A 79 -17.65 0.90 -25.69
C GLU A 79 -18.11 2.31 -26.13
N ALA A 80 -19.43 2.53 -26.20
CA ALA A 80 -20.00 3.83 -26.54
C ALA A 80 -19.63 4.90 -25.49
N ALA A 81 -19.71 4.57 -24.20
CA ALA A 81 -19.35 5.47 -23.11
C ALA A 81 -17.85 5.84 -23.12
N LEU A 82 -16.96 4.85 -23.31
CA LEU A 82 -15.51 5.07 -23.37
C LEU A 82 -15.11 5.93 -24.58
N ARG A 83 -15.73 5.70 -25.75
CA ARG A 83 -15.50 6.53 -26.94
C ARG A 83 -15.94 7.98 -26.72
N ARG A 84 -17.09 8.18 -26.06
CA ARG A 84 -17.62 9.51 -25.73
C ARG A 84 -16.71 10.27 -24.75
N HIS A 85 -16.22 9.58 -23.71
CA HIS A 85 -15.45 10.18 -22.62
C HIS A 85 -13.93 10.09 -22.77
N LYS A 86 -13.40 9.49 -23.86
CA LYS A 86 -11.95 9.48 -24.17
C LYS A 86 -11.26 10.85 -23.99
N PRO A 87 -11.78 11.98 -24.49
CA PRO A 87 -11.13 13.29 -24.27
C PRO A 87 -11.07 13.71 -22.79
N ASP A 88 -12.05 13.30 -21.98
CA ASP A 88 -12.09 13.62 -20.54
C ASP A 88 -11.00 12.84 -19.78
N PHE A 89 -10.78 11.57 -20.15
CA PHE A 89 -9.67 10.78 -19.60
C PHE A 89 -8.29 11.25 -20.09
N VAL A 90 -8.18 11.65 -21.37
CA VAL A 90 -6.93 12.17 -21.92
C VAL A 90 -6.55 13.50 -21.28
N SER A 91 -7.50 14.41 -21.09
CA SER A 91 -7.23 15.72 -20.46
C SER A 91 -7.11 15.64 -18.92
N LEU A 92 -7.72 14.62 -18.31
CA LEU A 92 -7.72 14.26 -16.89
C LEU A 92 -7.97 15.45 -15.94
N LEU A 93 -9.21 15.58 -15.47
CA LEU A 93 -9.66 16.64 -14.52
C LEU A 93 -9.41 18.08 -14.99
N GLN A 94 -9.14 18.28 -16.28
CA GLN A 94 -9.01 19.61 -16.87
C GLN A 94 -10.41 20.21 -17.07
N ASN A 95 -10.60 21.42 -16.55
CA ASN A 95 -11.87 22.12 -16.72
C ASN A 95 -12.04 22.63 -18.17
N PRO A 96 -13.26 22.57 -18.72
CA PRO A 96 -13.64 23.36 -19.88
C PRO A 96 -13.26 24.83 -19.70
N ALA A 97 -12.50 25.38 -20.66
CA ALA A 97 -11.98 26.74 -20.54
C ALA A 97 -13.10 27.80 -20.60
N LYS A 98 -12.88 28.90 -19.89
CA LYS A 98 -13.73 30.10 -19.97
C LYS A 98 -13.85 30.62 -21.39
N ASN A 99 -15.02 31.13 -21.74
CA ASN A 99 -15.26 31.76 -23.04
C ASN A 99 -15.94 33.12 -22.85
N ALA A 100 -15.27 34.19 -23.27
CA ALA A 100 -15.79 35.55 -23.20
C ALA A 100 -17.15 35.71 -23.91
N GLN A 101 -17.36 34.99 -25.02
CA GLN A 101 -18.64 35.00 -25.74
C GLN A 101 -19.75 34.34 -24.92
N HIS A 102 -19.47 33.18 -24.31
CA HIS A 102 -20.45 32.50 -23.44
C HIS A 102 -20.76 33.33 -22.20
N ARG A 103 -19.76 34.07 -21.68
CA ARG A 103 -19.95 35.00 -20.56
C ARG A 103 -20.86 36.19 -20.90
N GLU A 104 -20.73 36.74 -22.10
CA GLU A 104 -21.62 37.80 -22.58
C GLU A 104 -23.04 37.28 -22.83
N GLN A 105 -23.18 36.09 -23.39
CA GLN A 105 -24.46 35.43 -23.61
C GLN A 105 -25.16 35.09 -22.28
N LEU A 106 -24.40 34.60 -21.29
CA LEU A 106 -24.90 34.33 -19.94
C LEU A 106 -25.41 35.60 -19.24
N ARG A 107 -24.75 36.75 -19.41
CA ARG A 107 -25.22 38.03 -18.87
C ARG A 107 -26.55 38.51 -19.49
N LYS A 108 -26.82 38.12 -20.74
CA LYS A 108 -28.06 38.45 -21.47
C LYS A 108 -29.13 37.35 -21.38
N ALA A 109 -28.84 36.27 -20.64
CA ALA A 109 -29.72 35.11 -20.51
C ALA A 109 -31.10 35.40 -19.92
N ASN A 110 -31.25 36.49 -19.17
CA ASN A 110 -32.54 36.92 -18.63
C ASN A 110 -33.51 37.41 -19.72
N THR A 111 -33.00 37.91 -20.86
CA THR A 111 -33.82 38.42 -21.97
C THR A 111 -33.79 37.51 -23.20
N ASP A 112 -32.61 37.03 -23.59
CA ASP A 112 -32.40 36.36 -24.88
C ASP A 112 -32.47 34.83 -24.73
N GLY A 113 -32.41 34.33 -23.49
CA GLY A 113 -32.27 32.91 -23.15
C GLY A 113 -30.91 32.33 -23.55
N ILE A 114 -30.58 31.17 -23.00
CA ILE A 114 -29.39 30.40 -23.38
C ILE A 114 -29.83 29.05 -23.93
N GLN A 115 -29.19 28.60 -24.99
CA GLN A 115 -29.35 27.23 -25.45
C GLN A 115 -28.37 26.32 -24.71
N LEU A 116 -28.90 25.46 -23.83
CA LEU A 116 -28.14 24.43 -23.12
C LEU A 116 -28.14 23.13 -23.93
N ASP A 117 -27.09 22.32 -23.77
CA ASP A 117 -26.97 21.04 -24.49
C ASP A 117 -28.08 20.07 -24.06
N GLY A 118 -28.93 19.66 -25.02
CA GLY A 118 -30.04 18.71 -24.81
C GLY A 118 -31.43 19.33 -24.63
N GLU A 119 -31.56 20.65 -24.48
CA GLU A 119 -32.86 21.33 -24.43
C GLU A 119 -33.33 21.83 -25.82
N THR A 120 -34.62 21.68 -26.11
CA THR A 120 -35.25 22.13 -27.36
C THR A 120 -35.65 23.60 -27.30
N GLY A 121 -34.65 24.49 -27.19
CA GLY A 121 -34.83 25.95 -27.33
C GLY A 121 -34.07 26.77 -26.29
N PRO A 122 -33.98 28.10 -26.47
CA PRO A 122 -33.33 28.99 -25.52
C PRO A 122 -34.17 29.14 -24.24
N LYS A 123 -33.57 28.83 -23.09
CA LYS A 123 -34.19 28.92 -21.76
C LYS A 123 -33.77 30.21 -21.07
N THR A 124 -34.73 30.98 -20.57
CA THR A 124 -34.46 32.17 -19.78
C THR A 124 -34.08 31.77 -18.35
N LEU A 125 -33.05 32.40 -17.81
CA LEU A 125 -32.53 32.11 -16.48
C LEU A 125 -32.79 33.29 -15.53
N PRO A 126 -33.20 33.04 -14.27
CA PRO A 126 -33.30 34.08 -13.25
C PRO A 126 -31.94 34.78 -13.02
N VAL A 127 -31.98 36.07 -12.69
CA VAL A 127 -30.78 36.88 -12.43
C VAL A 127 -29.91 36.27 -11.33
N GLU A 128 -30.51 35.71 -10.29
CA GLU A 128 -29.78 35.05 -9.20
C GLU A 128 -28.96 33.84 -9.69
N VAL A 129 -29.50 33.03 -10.62
CA VAL A 129 -28.79 31.88 -11.20
C VAL A 129 -27.63 32.36 -12.07
N ILE A 130 -27.82 33.45 -12.81
CA ILE A 130 -26.77 34.06 -13.65
C ILE A 130 -25.60 34.54 -12.78
N GLU A 131 -25.89 35.24 -11.68
CA GLU A 131 -24.86 35.73 -10.75
C GLU A 131 -24.10 34.58 -10.09
N GLU A 132 -24.80 33.57 -9.58
CA GLU A 132 -24.17 32.39 -9.00
C GLU A 132 -23.34 31.60 -10.02
N ALA A 133 -23.80 31.49 -11.28
CA ALA A 133 -23.07 30.79 -12.34
C ALA A 133 -21.76 31.51 -12.69
N LEU A 134 -21.75 32.84 -12.68
CA LEU A 134 -20.53 33.63 -12.86
C LEU A 134 -19.56 33.45 -11.70
N ILE A 135 -20.05 33.37 -10.45
CA ILE A 135 -19.22 33.09 -9.28
C ILE A 135 -18.57 31.70 -9.40
N ILE A 136 -19.33 30.66 -9.76
CA ILE A 136 -18.80 29.30 -9.93
C ILE A 136 -17.81 29.22 -11.09
N SER A 137 -18.10 29.91 -12.20
CA SER A 137 -17.17 30.03 -13.33
C SER A 137 -15.85 30.65 -12.88
N ASP A 138 -15.89 31.71 -12.06
CA ASP A 138 -14.69 32.36 -11.54
C ASP A 138 -13.95 31.50 -10.52
N LEU A 139 -14.69 30.83 -9.63
CA LEU A 139 -14.17 29.96 -8.61
C LEU A 139 -13.37 28.78 -9.19
N PHE A 140 -13.95 28.05 -10.14
CA PHE A 140 -13.30 26.86 -10.72
C PHE A 140 -12.56 27.13 -12.02
N ASN A 141 -12.51 28.38 -12.48
CA ASN A 141 -12.03 28.74 -13.81
C ASN A 141 -12.71 27.87 -14.90
N LEU A 142 -14.04 27.82 -14.83
CA LEU A 142 -14.87 26.91 -15.60
C LEU A 142 -15.66 27.66 -16.67
N ASN A 143 -15.94 27.01 -17.80
CA ASN A 143 -16.83 27.54 -18.83
C ASN A 143 -18.20 27.95 -18.25
N GLU A 144 -18.72 29.07 -18.73
CA GLU A 144 -19.95 29.67 -18.24
C GLU A 144 -21.17 28.75 -18.41
N TYR A 145 -21.30 28.01 -19.52
CA TYR A 145 -22.41 27.06 -19.71
C TYR A 145 -22.31 25.85 -18.79
N SER A 146 -21.11 25.29 -18.64
CA SER A 146 -20.89 24.19 -17.69
C SER A 146 -21.13 24.63 -16.24
N SER A 147 -20.91 25.91 -15.92
CA SER A 147 -21.20 26.47 -14.59
C SER A 147 -22.70 26.59 -14.33
N VAL A 148 -23.49 26.98 -15.35
CA VAL A 148 -24.96 26.97 -15.29
C VAL A 148 -25.49 25.56 -15.14
N GLU A 149 -25.03 24.61 -15.96
CA GLU A 149 -25.49 23.21 -15.88
C GLU A 149 -25.21 22.59 -14.51
N LEU A 150 -24.03 22.86 -13.94
CA LEU A 150 -23.66 22.40 -12.61
C LEU A 150 -24.57 23.00 -11.51
N LEU A 151 -24.97 24.27 -11.64
CA LEU A 151 -25.92 24.91 -10.72
C LEU A 151 -27.32 24.33 -10.83
N LEU A 152 -27.79 24.09 -12.05
CA LEU A 152 -29.10 23.49 -12.27
C LEU A 152 -29.14 22.06 -11.71
N ALA A 153 -28.06 21.29 -11.85
CA ALA A 153 -27.93 20.00 -11.18
C ALA A 153 -27.93 20.15 -9.64
N GLY A 154 -27.25 21.18 -9.11
CA GLY A 154 -27.29 21.49 -7.68
C GLY A 154 -28.67 21.88 -7.15
N GLU A 155 -29.48 22.57 -7.96
CA GLU A 155 -30.87 22.91 -7.65
C GLU A 155 -31.77 21.67 -7.64
N GLN A 156 -31.56 20.74 -8.58
CA GLN A 156 -32.29 19.47 -8.62
C GLN A 156 -31.97 18.56 -7.43
N GLU A 157 -30.70 18.50 -7.01
CA GLU A 157 -30.26 17.68 -5.89
C GLU A 157 -30.42 18.36 -4.52
N GLN A 158 -30.81 19.63 -4.49
CA GLN A 158 -31.02 20.39 -3.26
C GLN A 158 -31.94 19.71 -2.23
N PRO A 159 -33.05 19.02 -2.60
CA PRO A 159 -33.91 18.33 -1.65
C PRO A 159 -33.19 17.29 -0.78
N ARG A 160 -32.08 16.74 -1.26
CA ARG A 160 -31.28 15.74 -0.54
C ARG A 160 -30.32 16.36 0.47
N PHE A 161 -30.02 17.65 0.32
CA PHE A 161 -29.11 18.40 1.16
C PHE A 161 -29.86 19.51 1.91
N PRO A 162 -30.72 19.16 2.88
CA PRO A 162 -31.53 20.15 3.59
C PRO A 162 -30.61 21.14 4.32
N GLY A 163 -30.83 22.44 4.08
CA GLY A 163 -30.07 23.51 4.70
C GLY A 163 -28.90 24.04 3.88
N TYR A 164 -28.58 23.45 2.72
CA TYR A 164 -27.58 23.99 1.79
C TYR A 164 -28.23 24.77 0.64
N SER A 165 -27.59 25.84 0.21
CA SER A 165 -27.98 26.56 -1.01
C SER A 165 -27.56 25.78 -2.25
N ARG A 166 -28.23 26.00 -3.39
CA ARG A 166 -27.89 25.35 -4.67
C ARG A 166 -26.40 25.51 -5.04
N GLY A 167 -25.79 26.67 -4.76
CA GLY A 167 -24.36 26.90 -4.98
C GLY A 167 -23.45 26.02 -4.13
N LEU A 168 -23.79 25.79 -2.85
CA LEU A 168 -23.02 24.89 -1.98
C LEU A 168 -23.15 23.43 -2.42
N VAL A 169 -24.33 23.03 -2.89
CA VAL A 169 -24.57 21.70 -3.47
C VAL A 169 -23.77 21.55 -4.77
N ALA A 170 -23.78 22.55 -5.64
CA ALA A 170 -22.99 22.55 -6.88
C ALA A 170 -21.48 22.36 -6.63
N VAL A 171 -20.93 22.95 -5.55
CA VAL A 171 -19.53 22.70 -5.14
C VAL A 171 -19.30 21.22 -4.78
N LEU A 172 -20.23 20.57 -4.07
CA LEU A 172 -20.13 19.13 -3.77
C LEU A 172 -20.20 18.29 -5.05
N LEU A 173 -21.17 18.57 -5.93
CA LEU A 173 -21.34 17.85 -7.19
C LEU A 173 -20.12 17.96 -8.11
N TYR A 174 -19.45 19.12 -8.10
CA TYR A 174 -18.22 19.33 -8.86
C TYR A 174 -17.11 18.35 -8.45
N TYR A 175 -16.89 18.17 -7.14
CA TYR A 175 -15.89 17.23 -6.66
C TYR A 175 -16.35 15.76 -6.76
N ASP A 176 -17.64 15.47 -6.55
CA ASP A 176 -18.20 14.13 -6.75
C ASP A 176 -18.09 13.65 -8.20
N GLY A 177 -18.30 14.54 -9.18
CA GLY A 177 -18.14 14.21 -10.60
C GLY A 177 -16.69 13.85 -10.94
N ARG A 178 -15.74 14.62 -10.42
CA ARG A 178 -14.30 14.34 -10.56
C ARG A 178 -13.89 13.02 -9.92
N ALA A 179 -14.41 12.73 -8.71
CA ALA A 179 -14.19 11.46 -8.04
C ALA A 179 -14.76 10.30 -8.88
N SER A 180 -15.94 10.47 -9.47
CA SER A 180 -16.58 9.44 -10.30
C SER A 180 -15.80 9.14 -11.59
N LEU A 181 -15.22 10.17 -12.24
CA LEU A 181 -14.31 9.98 -13.37
C LEU A 181 -13.06 9.18 -12.98
N LEU A 182 -12.45 9.50 -11.84
CA LEU A 182 -11.27 8.79 -11.34
C LEU A 182 -11.56 7.35 -10.92
N ASN A 183 -12.69 7.13 -10.25
CA ASN A 183 -13.12 5.77 -9.89
C ASN A 183 -13.37 4.93 -11.14
N SER A 184 -13.91 5.53 -12.20
CA SER A 184 -14.05 4.87 -13.51
C SER A 184 -12.69 4.50 -14.10
N LEU A 185 -11.72 5.43 -14.06
CA LEU A 185 -10.34 5.16 -14.50
C LEU A 185 -9.72 4.00 -13.71
N GLN A 186 -9.84 4.02 -12.39
CA GLN A 186 -9.28 3.01 -11.51
C GLN A 186 -9.89 1.63 -11.78
N LEU A 187 -11.22 1.53 -11.92
CA LEU A 187 -11.89 0.27 -12.28
C LEU A 187 -11.44 -0.25 -13.65
N LEU A 188 -11.28 0.62 -14.65
CA LEU A 188 -10.77 0.22 -15.98
C LEU A 188 -9.33 -0.28 -15.91
N ILE A 189 -8.47 0.40 -15.13
CA ILE A 189 -7.08 -0.04 -14.90
C ILE A 189 -7.04 -1.37 -14.14
N GLN A 190 -7.95 -1.59 -13.20
CA GLN A 190 -8.06 -2.85 -12.47
C GLN A 190 -8.56 -4.01 -13.36
N ALA A 191 -9.51 -3.73 -14.25
CA ALA A 191 -10.13 -4.69 -15.18
C ALA A 191 -9.20 -5.15 -16.30
N ARG A 192 -8.12 -4.40 -16.59
CA ARG A 192 -7.17 -4.75 -17.66
C ARG A 192 -6.46 -6.07 -17.38
N LYS A 193 -5.92 -6.66 -18.45
CA LYS A 193 -5.05 -7.83 -18.34
C LYS A 193 -3.74 -7.45 -17.65
N GLY A 194 -3.35 -8.21 -16.63
CA GLY A 194 -2.08 -7.97 -15.95
C GLY A 194 -1.57 -9.17 -15.15
N ARG A 195 -0.48 -8.93 -14.42
CA ARG A 195 0.32 -9.97 -13.75
C ARG A 195 -0.11 -10.29 -12.32
N THR A 196 -0.80 -9.38 -11.64
CA THR A 196 -1.08 -9.53 -10.20
C THR A 196 -2.48 -10.08 -9.99
N TRP A 197 -3.48 -9.60 -10.72
CA TRP A 197 -4.83 -10.15 -10.60
C TRP A 197 -5.53 -10.16 -11.95
N SER A 198 -6.62 -10.91 -12.02
CA SER A 198 -7.53 -10.92 -13.15
C SER A 198 -8.95 -10.78 -12.65
N PHE A 199 -9.71 -9.86 -13.24
CA PHE A 199 -11.15 -9.87 -13.07
C PHE A 199 -11.73 -11.02 -13.89
N GLU A 200 -12.62 -11.80 -13.29
CA GLU A 200 -13.38 -12.84 -14.01
C GLU A 200 -14.52 -12.21 -14.80
N ILE A 201 -14.15 -11.35 -15.74
CA ILE A 201 -15.04 -10.66 -16.67
C ILE A 201 -14.81 -11.20 -18.07
N GLU A 202 -15.70 -10.85 -18.99
CA GLU A 202 -15.60 -11.28 -20.38
C GLU A 202 -14.30 -10.80 -21.04
N GLU A 203 -13.71 -11.64 -21.90
CA GLU A 203 -12.42 -11.36 -22.54
C GLU A 203 -12.49 -10.08 -23.38
N GLU A 204 -13.61 -9.84 -24.07
CA GLU A 204 -13.83 -8.64 -24.89
C GLU A 204 -13.79 -7.35 -24.03
N ILE A 205 -14.39 -7.36 -22.84
CA ILE A 205 -14.34 -6.21 -21.90
C ILE A 205 -12.91 -5.99 -21.40
N THR A 206 -12.19 -7.08 -21.10
CA THR A 206 -10.79 -7.02 -20.65
C THR A 206 -9.89 -6.43 -21.74
N GLU A 207 -10.06 -6.86 -22.98
CA GLU A 207 -9.31 -6.35 -24.14
C GLU A 207 -9.61 -4.87 -24.39
N LEU A 208 -10.88 -4.48 -24.37
CA LEU A 208 -11.30 -3.08 -24.52
C LEU A 208 -10.69 -2.19 -23.42
N ALA A 209 -10.74 -2.62 -22.16
CA ALA A 209 -10.14 -1.88 -21.05
C ALA A 209 -8.60 -1.79 -21.19
N THR A 210 -7.96 -2.85 -21.67
CA THR A 210 -6.51 -2.88 -21.88
C THR A 210 -6.08 -1.93 -22.99
N GLU A 211 -6.72 -1.97 -24.16
CA GLU A 211 -6.42 -1.06 -25.28
C GLU A 211 -6.66 0.40 -24.89
N PHE A 212 -7.80 0.67 -24.24
CA PHE A 212 -8.16 2.01 -23.81
C PHE A 212 -7.15 2.59 -22.81
N THR A 213 -6.75 1.82 -21.80
CA THR A 213 -5.81 2.28 -20.77
C THR A 213 -4.37 2.38 -21.29
N ASP A 214 -3.97 1.51 -22.22
CA ASP A 214 -2.67 1.61 -22.91
C ASP A 214 -2.54 2.91 -23.71
N ASP A 215 -3.60 3.33 -24.40
CA ASP A 215 -3.65 4.63 -25.09
C ASP A 215 -3.47 5.80 -24.12
N LEU A 216 -4.14 5.77 -22.97
CA LEU A 216 -4.00 6.82 -21.96
C LEU A 216 -2.57 6.92 -21.43
N MET A 217 -1.90 5.78 -21.22
CA MET A 217 -0.51 5.75 -20.78
C MET A 217 0.46 6.26 -21.84
N LYS A 218 0.24 5.93 -23.12
CA LYS A 218 1.00 6.53 -24.24
C LYS A 218 0.83 8.05 -24.30
N ASP A 219 -0.36 8.55 -23.96
CA ASP A 219 -0.66 9.98 -23.84
C ASP A 219 -0.10 10.63 -22.55
N GLY A 220 0.75 9.93 -21.80
CA GLY A 220 1.48 10.47 -20.65
C GLY A 220 0.66 10.58 -19.37
N LEU A 221 -0.23 9.60 -19.12
CA LEU A 221 -1.06 9.53 -17.91
C LEU A 221 -0.24 9.67 -16.61
N THR A 222 0.92 9.01 -16.50
CA THR A 222 1.82 9.11 -15.34
C THR A 222 2.16 10.57 -15.01
N LYS A 223 2.65 11.32 -16.00
CA LYS A 223 3.02 12.73 -15.83
C LYS A 223 1.82 13.59 -15.45
N LYS A 224 0.64 13.32 -16.02
CA LYS A 224 -0.60 14.05 -15.72
C LYS A 224 -1.04 13.82 -14.27
N ILE A 225 -1.07 12.56 -13.81
CA ILE A 225 -1.40 12.20 -12.43
C ILE A 225 -0.46 12.92 -11.45
N LEU A 226 0.86 12.80 -11.65
CA LEU A 226 1.84 13.43 -10.75
C LEU A 226 1.70 14.96 -10.73
N THR A 227 1.50 15.58 -11.90
CA THR A 227 1.29 17.04 -11.99
C THR A 227 0.00 17.48 -11.29
N LEU A 228 -1.07 16.68 -11.33
CA LEU A 228 -2.33 16.96 -10.64
C LEU A 228 -2.17 16.84 -9.12
N LEU A 229 -1.40 15.86 -8.64
CA LEU A 229 -1.08 15.71 -7.21
C LEU A 229 -0.30 16.91 -6.66
N GLU A 230 0.55 17.55 -7.48
CA GLU A 230 1.25 18.79 -7.11
C GLU A 230 0.31 20.00 -7.04
N LYS A 231 -0.68 20.05 -7.94
CA LYS A 231 -1.63 21.18 -8.04
C LYS A 231 -2.76 21.12 -7.01
N LEU A 232 -3.28 19.93 -6.74
CA LEU A 232 -4.44 19.69 -5.87
C LEU A 232 -4.04 19.67 -4.39
N ASP A 233 -3.52 20.78 -3.89
CA ASP A 233 -3.21 20.97 -2.47
C ASP A 233 -4.50 21.25 -1.69
N VAL A 234 -4.82 20.38 -0.73
CA VAL A 234 -6.08 20.45 0.03
C VAL A 234 -6.20 21.79 0.78
N VAL A 235 -5.11 22.27 1.37
CA VAL A 235 -5.12 23.51 2.16
C VAL A 235 -5.35 24.71 1.24
N LYS A 236 -4.63 24.78 0.11
CA LYS A 236 -4.78 25.88 -0.86
C LYS A 236 -6.17 25.91 -1.49
N GLU A 237 -6.75 24.76 -1.81
CA GLU A 237 -8.11 24.69 -2.36
C GLU A 237 -9.16 25.10 -1.31
N LEU A 238 -9.03 24.67 -0.05
CA LEU A 238 -9.93 25.11 1.02
C LEU A 238 -9.82 26.62 1.30
N ASP A 239 -8.60 27.18 1.30
CA ASP A 239 -8.39 28.63 1.46
C ASP A 239 -9.03 29.43 0.32
N LYS A 240 -8.94 28.92 -0.91
CA LYS A 240 -9.57 29.51 -2.10
C LYS A 240 -11.09 29.48 -1.98
N LEU A 241 -11.68 28.34 -1.60
CA LEU A 241 -13.13 28.21 -1.40
C LEU A 241 -13.62 29.09 -0.24
N SER A 242 -12.82 29.23 0.83
CA SER A 242 -13.15 30.08 1.97
C SER A 242 -13.19 31.57 1.60
N LYS A 243 -12.28 32.04 0.73
CA LYS A 243 -12.24 33.45 0.29
C LYS A 243 -13.50 33.85 -0.47
N GLU A 244 -13.99 32.96 -1.32
CA GLU A 244 -15.18 33.18 -2.15
C GLU A 244 -16.50 32.81 -1.44
N LYS A 245 -16.47 32.55 -0.13
CA LYS A 245 -17.63 32.12 0.68
C LYS A 245 -18.35 30.89 0.11
N ALA A 246 -17.60 30.01 -0.57
CA ALA A 246 -18.11 28.78 -1.20
C ALA A 246 -18.09 27.57 -0.24
N LEU A 247 -17.88 27.79 1.06
CA LEU A 247 -17.89 26.77 2.11
C LEU A 247 -19.04 27.02 3.07
N GLY A 248 -19.85 25.99 3.31
CA GLY A 248 -21.01 26.01 4.18
C GLY A 248 -20.66 25.91 5.67
N ASP A 249 -21.35 25.01 6.37
CA ASP A 249 -21.11 24.70 7.78
C ASP A 249 -19.91 23.76 7.98
N ALA A 250 -19.72 23.27 9.21
CA ALA A 250 -18.64 22.34 9.52
C ALA A 250 -18.76 21.00 8.76
N LYS A 251 -20.00 20.55 8.49
CA LYS A 251 -20.26 19.31 7.76
C LYS A 251 -19.90 19.47 6.29
N HIS A 252 -20.35 20.54 5.63
CA HIS A 252 -19.98 20.84 4.24
C HIS A 252 -18.46 20.95 4.07
N ARG A 253 -17.78 21.63 5.01
CA ARG A 253 -16.31 21.70 5.02
C ARG A 253 -15.65 20.33 5.13
N TYR A 254 -16.17 19.46 5.99
CA TYR A 254 -15.70 18.07 6.11
C TYR A 254 -15.91 17.31 4.80
N ASP A 255 -17.12 17.31 4.24
CA ASP A 255 -17.45 16.59 3.01
C ASP A 255 -16.56 17.03 1.83
N VAL A 256 -16.34 18.33 1.64
CA VAL A 256 -15.43 18.86 0.61
C VAL A 256 -13.97 18.43 0.85
N THR A 257 -13.53 18.44 2.11
CA THR A 257 -12.17 18.01 2.47
C THR A 257 -11.96 16.53 2.17
N GLU A 258 -12.93 15.68 2.49
CA GLU A 258 -12.87 14.25 2.21
C GLU A 258 -12.93 13.97 0.71
N PHE A 259 -13.73 14.68 -0.08
CA PHE A 259 -13.69 14.58 -1.54
C PHE A 259 -12.32 14.97 -2.11
N LEU A 260 -11.72 16.06 -1.63
CA LEU A 260 -10.37 16.47 -2.06
C LEU A 260 -9.31 15.43 -1.71
N ARG A 261 -9.37 14.87 -0.50
CA ARG A 261 -8.46 13.79 -0.08
C ARG A 261 -8.68 12.53 -0.93
N GLY A 262 -9.92 12.12 -1.12
CA GLY A 262 -10.30 10.98 -1.96
C GLY A 262 -9.83 11.12 -3.40
N ILE A 263 -10.00 12.29 -4.04
CA ILE A 263 -9.49 12.56 -5.38
C ILE A 263 -7.96 12.37 -5.46
N ARG A 264 -7.22 12.86 -4.46
CA ARG A 264 -5.76 12.68 -4.41
C ARG A 264 -5.38 11.22 -4.22
N THR A 265 -6.07 10.51 -3.33
CA THR A 265 -5.85 9.09 -3.08
C THR A 265 -6.16 8.27 -4.34
N SER A 266 -7.31 8.45 -4.99
CA SER A 266 -7.68 7.75 -6.24
C SER A 266 -6.70 8.02 -7.39
N LEU A 267 -6.13 9.23 -7.49
CA LEU A 267 -5.08 9.55 -8.46
C LEU A 267 -3.82 8.70 -8.22
N ALA A 268 -3.36 8.62 -6.98
CA ALA A 268 -2.18 7.84 -6.62
C ALA A 268 -2.45 6.32 -6.76
N GLU A 269 -3.62 5.87 -6.35
CA GLU A 269 -4.06 4.48 -6.46
C GLU A 269 -4.26 4.02 -7.90
N SER A 270 -4.64 4.91 -8.81
CA SER A 270 -4.70 4.60 -10.25
C SER A 270 -3.32 4.22 -10.79
N LEU A 271 -2.27 4.96 -10.39
CA LEU A 271 -0.90 4.64 -10.79
C LEU A 271 -0.39 3.37 -10.10
N PHE A 272 -0.80 3.13 -8.85
CA PHE A 272 -0.53 1.88 -8.15
C PHE A 272 -1.19 0.68 -8.83
N ALA A 273 -2.48 0.76 -9.14
CA ALA A 273 -3.21 -0.29 -9.83
C ALA A 273 -2.58 -0.58 -11.20
N TRP A 274 -2.16 0.46 -11.91
CA TRP A 274 -1.41 0.31 -13.16
C TRP A 274 -0.13 -0.50 -12.94
N SER A 275 0.72 -0.09 -11.98
CA SER A 275 2.01 -0.72 -11.71
C SER A 275 1.91 -2.19 -11.25
N CYS A 276 0.80 -2.56 -10.60
CA CYS A 276 0.52 -3.94 -10.26
C CYS A 276 0.33 -4.76 -11.54
N GLN A 277 -0.49 -4.29 -12.47
CA GLN A 277 -0.80 -5.02 -13.69
C GLN A 277 0.30 -4.99 -14.75
N THR A 278 0.95 -3.83 -14.92
CA THR A 278 2.10 -3.65 -15.83
C THR A 278 3.13 -2.73 -15.18
N PRO A 279 4.40 -3.16 -15.05
CA PRO A 279 5.45 -2.30 -14.51
C PRO A 279 5.61 -1.01 -15.30
N LEU A 280 5.96 0.08 -14.62
CA LEU A 280 6.21 1.37 -15.26
C LEU A 280 7.48 1.31 -16.13
N ILE A 281 7.41 1.97 -17.30
CA ILE A 281 8.58 2.17 -18.15
C ILE A 281 9.60 3.10 -17.47
N ARG A 282 10.85 3.07 -17.95
CA ARG A 282 11.97 3.82 -17.35
C ARG A 282 11.65 5.28 -17.09
N GLN A 283 11.16 5.99 -18.11
CA GLN A 283 10.87 7.43 -18.02
C GLN A 283 9.83 7.74 -16.93
N ASP A 284 8.78 6.94 -16.84
CA ASP A 284 7.69 7.09 -15.89
C ASP A 284 8.11 6.76 -14.45
N LEU A 285 8.91 5.71 -14.26
CA LEU A 285 9.49 5.38 -12.96
C LEU A 285 10.39 6.52 -12.45
N MET A 286 11.17 7.15 -13.35
CA MET A 286 12.00 8.29 -12.98
C MET A 286 11.18 9.52 -12.59
N LEU A 287 10.08 9.79 -13.29
CA LEU A 287 9.16 10.87 -12.92
C LEU A 287 8.54 10.61 -11.54
N LEU A 288 8.09 9.38 -11.29
CA LEU A 288 7.53 8.96 -10.00
C LEU A 288 8.55 9.14 -8.86
N PHE A 289 9.78 8.66 -9.03
CA PHE A 289 10.82 8.78 -8.01
C PHE A 289 11.15 10.24 -7.69
N ASN A 290 11.29 11.09 -8.72
CA ASN A 290 11.57 12.50 -8.53
C ASN A 290 10.40 13.25 -7.88
N HIS A 291 9.16 12.83 -8.15
CA HIS A 291 7.98 13.38 -7.49
C HIS A 291 7.95 12.98 -6.01
N LEU A 292 8.17 11.70 -5.68
CA LEU A 292 8.30 11.23 -4.28
C LEU A 292 9.41 12.00 -3.54
N ARG A 293 10.54 12.25 -4.19
CA ARG A 293 11.63 13.04 -3.61
C ARG A 293 11.23 14.43 -3.16
N LYS A 294 10.39 15.10 -3.94
CA LYS A 294 9.97 16.49 -3.68
C LYS A 294 8.75 16.60 -2.78
N HIS A 295 7.87 15.60 -2.81
CA HIS A 295 6.51 15.70 -2.26
C HIS A 295 6.16 14.65 -1.21
N ALA A 296 7.07 13.74 -0.84
CA ALA A 296 6.82 12.81 0.26
C ALA A 296 6.50 13.56 1.55
N ALA A 297 5.36 13.20 2.16
CA ALA A 297 4.80 13.87 3.32
C ALA A 297 4.44 12.87 4.43
N VAL A 298 4.23 13.41 5.64
CA VAL A 298 3.69 12.69 6.78
C VAL A 298 2.41 13.36 7.24
N ASP A 299 1.45 12.56 7.66
CA ASP A 299 0.20 12.99 8.26
C ASP A 299 0.40 13.52 9.68
N GLN A 300 -0.67 14.08 10.26
CA GLN A 300 -0.68 14.63 11.62
C GLN A 300 -0.32 13.62 12.71
N THR A 301 -0.43 12.32 12.41
CA THR A 301 -0.06 11.21 13.29
C THR A 301 1.43 10.85 13.22
N GLY A 302 2.19 11.47 12.32
CA GLY A 302 3.58 11.11 12.00
C GLY A 302 3.72 9.89 11.09
N CYS A 303 2.61 9.35 10.57
CA CYS A 303 2.61 8.28 9.56
C CYS A 303 2.81 8.85 8.15
N LEU A 304 3.26 8.06 7.19
CA LEU A 304 3.21 8.46 5.78
C LEU A 304 1.75 8.62 5.33
N ASP A 305 1.49 9.68 4.56
CA ASP A 305 0.18 9.93 3.97
C ASP A 305 -0.16 8.86 2.92
N GLU A 306 -1.46 8.63 2.73
CA GLU A 306 -1.98 7.59 1.85
C GLU A 306 -1.46 7.71 0.40
N VAL A 307 -1.33 8.95 -0.08
CA VAL A 307 -0.80 9.27 -1.42
C VAL A 307 0.65 8.81 -1.54
N THR A 308 1.52 9.17 -0.58
CA THR A 308 2.93 8.75 -0.60
C THR A 308 3.06 7.23 -0.49
N ILE A 309 2.24 6.58 0.36
CA ILE A 309 2.22 5.11 0.45
C ILE A 309 1.86 4.52 -0.91
N ALA A 310 0.73 4.90 -1.52
CA ALA A 310 0.31 4.38 -2.82
C ALA A 310 1.37 4.55 -3.91
N LEU A 311 1.97 5.75 -4.02
CA LEU A 311 3.05 6.02 -4.98
C LEU A 311 4.32 5.22 -4.70
N SER A 312 4.68 5.00 -3.43
CA SER A 312 5.81 4.15 -3.07
C SER A 312 5.59 2.69 -3.46
N MET A 313 4.35 2.22 -3.32
CA MET A 313 3.95 0.89 -3.78
C MET A 313 4.03 0.80 -5.30
N SER A 314 3.66 1.87 -6.03
CA SER A 314 3.83 1.91 -7.48
C SER A 314 5.27 1.71 -7.92
N TYR A 315 6.22 2.29 -7.17
CA TYR A 315 7.65 2.08 -7.40
C TYR A 315 8.04 0.63 -7.10
N LEU A 316 7.71 0.12 -5.92
CA LEU A 316 8.11 -1.23 -5.47
C LEU A 316 7.59 -2.31 -6.40
N TYR A 317 6.34 -2.21 -6.86
CA TYR A 317 5.80 -3.13 -7.86
C TYR A 317 6.50 -2.98 -9.20
N SER A 318 6.80 -1.76 -9.66
CA SER A 318 7.45 -1.56 -10.97
C SER A 318 8.85 -2.18 -11.05
N ILE A 319 9.55 -2.30 -9.93
CA ILE A 319 10.88 -2.93 -9.87
C ILE A 319 10.82 -4.41 -9.44
N ASP A 320 9.63 -4.96 -9.22
CA ASP A 320 9.48 -6.31 -8.71
C ASP A 320 9.64 -7.37 -9.82
N ILE A 321 10.59 -8.29 -9.59
CA ILE A 321 10.92 -9.43 -10.46
C ILE A 321 10.49 -10.76 -9.79
N SER A 322 9.76 -10.71 -8.67
CA SER A 322 9.29 -11.90 -7.92
C SER A 322 8.58 -12.93 -8.80
N ASN A 323 7.85 -12.47 -9.82
CA ASN A 323 7.01 -13.32 -10.66
C ASN A 323 7.79 -14.09 -11.72
N VAL A 324 9.09 -13.83 -11.90
CA VAL A 324 9.92 -14.51 -12.90
C VAL A 324 10.86 -15.46 -12.16
N GLU A 325 10.38 -16.67 -11.85
CA GLU A 325 11.28 -17.66 -11.27
C GLU A 325 12.18 -18.26 -12.36
N PRO A 326 13.48 -18.50 -12.09
CA PRO A 326 14.42 -19.04 -13.09
C PRO A 326 14.04 -20.42 -13.65
N ARG A 327 13.03 -21.07 -13.09
CA ARG A 327 12.61 -22.45 -13.42
C ARG A 327 11.20 -22.53 -14.00
N ASP A 328 10.57 -21.40 -14.28
CA ASP A 328 9.24 -21.37 -14.87
C ASP A 328 9.29 -21.69 -16.37
N GLU A 329 8.35 -22.51 -16.84
CA GLU A 329 8.22 -22.85 -18.27
C GLU A 329 7.86 -21.60 -19.10
N ASP A 330 7.15 -20.64 -18.49
CA ASP A 330 6.69 -19.38 -19.11
C ASP A 330 7.62 -18.18 -18.84
N ARG A 331 8.82 -18.45 -18.30
CA ARG A 331 9.83 -17.43 -17.94
C ARG A 331 10.07 -16.42 -19.06
N ASP A 332 10.26 -16.91 -20.29
CA ASP A 332 10.61 -16.05 -21.44
C ASP A 332 9.46 -15.15 -21.87
N GLU A 333 8.20 -15.51 -21.58
CA GLU A 333 7.04 -14.64 -21.82
C GLU A 333 6.92 -13.59 -20.71
N LEU A 334 7.09 -13.99 -19.44
CA LEU A 334 7.04 -13.09 -18.30
C LEU A 334 8.20 -12.07 -18.30
N ALA A 335 9.40 -12.49 -18.70
CA ALA A 335 10.57 -11.62 -18.82
C ALA A 335 10.40 -10.54 -19.90
N LYS A 336 9.62 -10.81 -20.96
CA LYS A 336 9.28 -9.81 -21.99
C LYS A 336 8.33 -8.72 -21.48
N LEU A 337 7.54 -9.02 -20.45
CA LEU A 337 6.60 -8.08 -19.84
C LEU A 337 7.27 -7.13 -18.83
N LEU A 338 8.51 -7.39 -18.44
CA LEU A 338 9.25 -6.58 -17.48
C LEU A 338 10.20 -5.58 -18.19
N PRO A 339 9.90 -4.27 -18.20
CA PRO A 339 10.77 -3.26 -18.82
C PRO A 339 12.18 -3.26 -18.25
N LEU A 340 12.34 -3.61 -16.96
CA LEU A 340 13.63 -3.68 -16.28
C LEU A 340 14.59 -4.71 -16.90
N LEU A 341 14.07 -5.81 -17.47
CA LEU A 341 14.87 -6.84 -18.14
C LEU A 341 15.06 -6.57 -19.64
N GLN A 342 14.29 -5.65 -20.23
CA GLN A 342 14.29 -5.37 -21.67
C GLN A 342 15.06 -4.09 -22.02
N ASP A 343 14.91 -3.01 -21.25
CA ASP A 343 15.57 -1.72 -21.52
C ASP A 343 16.97 -1.70 -20.87
N PRO A 344 18.05 -1.63 -21.67
CA PRO A 344 19.41 -1.70 -21.16
C PRO A 344 19.82 -0.48 -20.33
N GLN A 345 19.08 0.63 -20.42
CA GLN A 345 19.33 1.84 -19.63
C GLN A 345 18.49 1.87 -18.34
N TYR A 346 17.54 0.95 -18.16
CA TYR A 346 16.65 0.94 -17.01
C TYR A 346 17.40 0.78 -15.70
N LEU A 347 18.22 -0.27 -15.60
CA LEU A 347 18.95 -0.58 -14.37
C LEU A 347 20.04 0.45 -14.04
N PRO A 348 20.88 0.89 -15.00
CA PRO A 348 21.89 1.92 -14.73
C PRO A 348 21.31 3.26 -14.28
N ASP A 349 20.29 3.76 -14.97
CA ASP A 349 19.68 5.05 -14.62
C ASP A 349 19.02 4.95 -13.24
N LEU A 350 18.27 3.88 -12.99
CA LEU A 350 17.59 3.64 -11.71
C LEU A 350 18.60 3.56 -10.56
N HIS A 351 19.66 2.76 -10.73
CA HIS A 351 20.72 2.65 -9.73
C HIS A 351 21.40 4.01 -9.47
N GLN A 352 21.68 4.79 -10.52
CA GLN A 352 22.24 6.14 -10.36
C GLN A 352 21.29 7.06 -9.59
N LEU A 353 19.98 6.96 -9.83
CA LEU A 353 18.99 7.81 -9.18
C LEU A 353 18.85 7.48 -7.69
N VAL A 354 18.80 6.19 -7.36
CA VAL A 354 18.71 5.69 -5.97
C VAL A 354 19.99 5.96 -5.18
N SER A 355 21.15 5.80 -5.82
CA SER A 355 22.47 5.99 -5.19
C SER A 355 22.85 7.44 -4.92
N LYS A 356 22.09 8.42 -5.42
CA LYS A 356 22.33 9.83 -5.10
C LYS A 356 22.04 10.06 -3.62
N ASP A 357 23.00 10.66 -2.91
CA ASP A 357 22.82 11.01 -1.50
C ASP A 357 21.63 11.96 -1.31
N THR A 358 21.02 11.88 -0.13
CA THR A 358 19.97 12.81 0.28
C THR A 358 20.57 14.17 0.55
N ASP A 359 19.95 15.21 0.02
CA ASP A 359 20.37 16.58 0.27
C ASP A 359 19.89 17.03 1.66
N ALA A 360 20.59 18.00 2.26
CA ALA A 360 20.17 18.57 3.55
C ALA A 360 18.79 19.25 3.49
N SER A 361 18.35 19.65 2.29
CA SER A 361 17.04 20.24 2.02
C SER A 361 15.90 19.21 1.90
N ASP A 362 16.21 17.92 1.79
CA ASP A 362 15.19 16.89 1.62
C ASP A 362 14.39 16.69 2.92
N THR A 363 13.10 16.36 2.78
CA THR A 363 12.21 16.16 3.93
C THR A 363 12.60 14.90 4.72
N GLU A 364 12.37 14.90 6.03
CA GLU A 364 12.58 13.70 6.87
C GLU A 364 11.74 12.51 6.39
N ALA A 365 10.54 12.78 5.86
CA ALA A 365 9.68 11.78 5.23
C ALA A 365 10.36 11.13 4.02
N TRP A 366 10.98 11.94 3.14
CA TRP A 366 11.75 11.42 2.01
C TRP A 366 12.97 10.61 2.45
N LYS A 367 13.76 11.11 3.42
CA LYS A 367 14.96 10.40 3.89
C LYS A 367 14.61 8.98 4.35
N GLY A 368 13.54 8.85 5.15
CA GLY A 368 13.05 7.55 5.58
C GLY A 368 12.48 6.72 4.43
N LEU A 369 11.66 7.30 3.56
CA LEU A 369 11.07 6.61 2.41
C LEU A 369 12.13 6.09 1.45
N LYS A 370 13.17 6.88 1.17
CA LYS A 370 14.30 6.50 0.31
C LYS A 370 14.95 5.21 0.77
N THR A 371 15.10 5.00 2.09
CA THR A 371 15.65 3.74 2.61
C THR A 371 14.81 2.52 2.21
N VAL A 372 13.49 2.66 2.15
CA VAL A 372 12.58 1.59 1.73
C VAL A 372 12.74 1.30 0.24
N LEU A 373 12.87 2.35 -0.58
CA LEU A 373 13.10 2.22 -2.02
C LEU A 373 14.49 1.63 -2.33
N GLU A 374 15.53 2.05 -1.60
CA GLU A 374 16.90 1.50 -1.64
C GLU A 374 16.91 0.02 -1.29
N PHE A 375 16.21 -0.36 -0.22
CA PHE A 375 16.07 -1.75 0.19
C PHE A 375 15.33 -2.59 -0.85
N GLY A 376 14.24 -2.06 -1.41
CA GLY A 376 13.53 -2.62 -2.56
C GLY A 376 14.46 -2.92 -3.72
N MET A 377 15.22 -1.91 -4.15
CA MET A 377 16.17 -2.02 -5.24
C MET A 377 17.29 -3.02 -4.95
N GLY A 378 17.86 -3.04 -3.74
CA GLY A 378 18.90 -4.00 -3.37
C GLY A 378 18.43 -5.45 -3.47
N ILE A 379 17.20 -5.75 -3.03
CA ILE A 379 16.63 -7.11 -3.14
C ILE A 379 16.31 -7.45 -4.60
N THR A 380 15.77 -6.50 -5.36
CA THR A 380 15.56 -6.66 -6.81
C THR A 380 16.88 -6.97 -7.53
N LEU A 381 17.97 -6.25 -7.22
CA LEU A 381 19.28 -6.49 -7.83
C LEU A 381 19.82 -7.89 -7.52
N ARG A 382 19.73 -8.33 -6.25
CA ARG A 382 20.13 -9.69 -5.87
C ARG A 382 19.39 -10.77 -6.65
N ARG A 383 18.11 -10.53 -6.94
CA ARG A 383 17.28 -11.44 -7.74
C ARG A 383 17.58 -11.34 -9.23
N ALA A 384 17.84 -10.14 -9.71
CA ALA A 384 18.27 -9.90 -11.07
C ALA A 384 19.57 -10.68 -11.36
N THR A 385 20.51 -10.81 -10.42
CA THR A 385 21.72 -11.63 -10.59
C THR A 385 21.44 -13.09 -10.99
N GLN A 386 20.27 -13.62 -10.65
CA GLN A 386 19.86 -15.00 -11.00
C GLN A 386 19.27 -15.08 -12.42
N GLN A 387 19.03 -13.95 -13.08
CA GLN A 387 18.44 -13.84 -14.41
C GLN A 387 19.54 -13.71 -15.49
N PRO A 388 19.54 -14.57 -16.53
CA PRO A 388 20.50 -14.49 -17.64
C PRO A 388 20.56 -13.15 -18.38
N GLU A 389 19.46 -12.42 -18.52
CA GLU A 389 19.38 -11.16 -19.28
C GLU A 389 20.19 -10.02 -18.63
N THR A 390 20.50 -10.13 -17.33
CA THR A 390 21.17 -9.06 -16.59
C THR A 390 22.66 -9.29 -16.41
N GLN A 391 23.22 -10.34 -17.02
CA GLN A 391 24.63 -10.69 -16.89
C GLN A 391 25.60 -9.59 -17.35
N GLU A 392 25.16 -8.68 -18.21
CA GLU A 392 25.97 -7.55 -18.67
C GLU A 392 26.14 -6.45 -17.60
N TYR A 393 25.34 -6.47 -16.53
CA TYR A 393 25.31 -5.43 -15.47
C TYR A 393 25.97 -5.86 -14.16
N GLN A 394 26.92 -6.81 -14.17
CA GLN A 394 27.56 -7.32 -12.93
C GLN A 394 28.06 -6.21 -12.01
N ASP A 395 28.69 -5.17 -12.56
CA ASP A 395 29.22 -4.02 -11.77
C ASP A 395 28.14 -3.29 -10.95
N ILE A 396 26.88 -3.30 -11.42
CA ILE A 396 25.73 -2.70 -10.74
C ILE A 396 25.10 -3.73 -9.79
N LEU A 397 24.99 -4.99 -10.24
CA LEU A 397 24.42 -6.08 -9.46
C LEU A 397 25.21 -6.34 -8.17
N GLU A 398 26.55 -6.19 -8.21
CA GLU A 398 27.43 -6.32 -7.04
C GLU A 398 27.21 -5.24 -5.97
N ARG A 399 26.49 -4.15 -6.29
CA ARG A 399 26.20 -3.05 -5.35
C ARG A 399 24.94 -3.28 -4.51
N ASP A 400 24.26 -4.39 -4.72
CA ASP A 400 23.03 -4.75 -4.02
C ASP A 400 23.22 -4.77 -2.50
N GLU A 401 24.32 -5.34 -1.99
CA GLU A 401 24.64 -5.37 -0.56
C GLU A 401 24.88 -3.97 0.01
N VAL A 402 25.51 -3.08 -0.77
CA VAL A 402 25.80 -1.71 -0.35
C VAL A 402 24.50 -0.94 -0.17
N LEU A 403 23.53 -1.09 -1.09
CA LEU A 403 22.23 -0.45 -0.96
C LEU A 403 21.46 -0.95 0.28
N VAL A 404 21.48 -2.27 0.52
CA VAL A 404 20.83 -2.83 1.71
C VAL A 404 21.50 -2.38 3.00
N ASP A 405 22.83 -2.35 3.05
CA ASP A 405 23.58 -1.87 4.21
C ASP A 405 23.31 -0.39 4.49
N ASN A 406 23.26 0.46 3.45
CA ASN A 406 22.91 1.87 3.57
C ASN A 406 21.48 2.05 4.12
N ALA A 407 20.51 1.32 3.57
CA ALA A 407 19.13 1.38 4.03
C ALA A 407 19.01 0.99 5.52
N ILE A 408 19.67 -0.09 5.95
CA ILE A 408 19.65 -0.55 7.34
C ILE A 408 20.30 0.49 8.26
N GLN A 409 21.46 1.05 7.87
CA GLN A 409 22.16 2.07 8.65
C GLN A 409 21.33 3.36 8.79
N ASN A 410 20.51 3.67 7.78
CA ASN A 410 19.58 4.80 7.78
C ASN A 410 18.24 4.47 8.47
N ASN A 411 18.21 3.48 9.37
CA ASN A 411 17.06 3.12 10.21
C ASN A 411 15.80 2.61 9.45
N LEU A 412 16.00 1.94 8.30
CA LEU A 412 14.93 1.31 7.51
C LEU A 412 13.83 0.64 8.35
N PHE A 413 14.21 -0.30 9.21
CA PHE A 413 13.25 -1.12 9.94
C PHE A 413 12.43 -0.31 10.95
N ARG A 414 13.06 0.70 11.57
CA ARG A 414 12.39 1.62 12.47
C ARG A 414 11.42 2.53 11.72
N PHE A 415 11.81 3.02 10.55
CA PHE A 415 10.96 3.85 9.70
C PHE A 415 9.70 3.09 9.25
N ILE A 416 9.84 1.84 8.79
CA ILE A 416 8.69 1.02 8.39
C ILE A 416 7.72 0.80 9.57
N ASN A 417 8.24 0.44 10.75
CA ASN A 417 7.42 0.20 11.95
C ASN A 417 6.65 1.44 12.44
N ASN A 418 7.27 2.63 12.35
CA ASN A 418 6.73 3.85 12.94
C ASN A 418 5.93 4.69 11.95
N CYS A 419 6.32 4.71 10.68
CA CYS A 419 5.75 5.60 9.68
C CYS A 419 4.79 4.88 8.72
N ILE A 420 5.03 3.60 8.40
CA ILE A 420 4.18 2.84 7.46
C ILE A 420 3.15 2.00 8.21
N PHE A 421 3.60 1.15 9.14
CA PHE A 421 2.74 0.19 9.84
C PHE A 421 1.85 0.78 10.94
N GLN A 422 1.95 2.07 11.19
CA GLN A 422 0.98 2.78 12.04
C GLN A 422 -0.24 3.24 11.24
N ASN A 423 -0.13 3.35 9.91
CA ASN A 423 -1.25 3.73 9.05
C ASN A 423 -2.24 2.55 8.94
N LYS A 424 -3.51 2.79 9.26
CA LYS A 424 -4.58 1.78 9.14
C LYS A 424 -4.90 1.44 7.70
N HIS A 425 -4.89 2.43 6.81
CA HIS A 425 -5.15 2.25 5.39
C HIS A 425 -4.19 1.25 4.75
N PHE A 426 -2.94 1.21 5.22
CA PHE A 426 -1.95 0.24 4.77
C PHE A 426 -2.44 -1.21 4.90
N PHE A 427 -3.15 -1.54 5.98
CA PHE A 427 -3.65 -2.89 6.24
C PHE A 427 -4.98 -3.19 5.55
N GLN A 428 -5.68 -2.18 5.03
CA GLN A 428 -6.92 -2.38 4.27
C GLN A 428 -6.64 -2.84 2.84
N VAL A 429 -5.50 -2.43 2.27
CA VAL A 429 -5.11 -2.80 0.91
C VAL A 429 -4.23 -4.06 0.94
N GLU A 430 -4.81 -5.20 0.56
CA GLU A 430 -4.15 -6.52 0.55
C GLU A 430 -2.79 -6.51 -0.18
N PHE A 431 -2.73 -5.90 -1.36
CA PHE A 431 -1.50 -5.88 -2.16
C PHE A 431 -0.38 -5.07 -1.50
N TYR A 432 -0.70 -4.09 -0.65
CA TYR A 432 0.33 -3.41 0.14
C TYR A 432 1.01 -4.37 1.11
N VAL A 433 0.18 -5.16 1.78
CA VAL A 433 0.62 -6.16 2.74
C VAL A 433 1.45 -7.24 2.06
N ARG A 434 0.96 -7.77 0.93
CA ARG A 434 1.66 -8.80 0.16
C ARG A 434 3.02 -8.35 -0.36
N GLN A 435 3.14 -7.13 -0.86
CA GLN A 435 4.42 -6.66 -1.39
C GLN A 435 5.48 -6.55 -0.30
N PHE A 436 5.13 -6.00 0.87
CA PHE A 436 6.06 -5.92 1.99
C PHE A 436 6.42 -7.32 2.51
N HIS A 437 5.44 -8.23 2.60
CA HIS A 437 5.71 -9.62 2.95
C HIS A 437 6.67 -10.30 1.94
N SER A 438 6.45 -10.11 0.64
CA SER A 438 7.35 -10.60 -0.40
C SER A 438 8.76 -10.04 -0.19
N LEU A 439 8.89 -8.73 -0.05
CA LEU A 439 10.16 -8.05 0.16
C LEU A 439 10.92 -8.57 1.39
N PHE A 440 10.24 -8.77 2.52
CA PHE A 440 10.87 -9.32 3.73
C PHE A 440 11.25 -10.78 3.59
N THR A 441 10.38 -11.60 3.01
CA THR A 441 10.69 -13.01 2.81
C THR A 441 11.83 -13.19 1.80
N ASP A 442 11.94 -12.31 0.82
CA ASP A 442 13.02 -12.28 -0.15
C ASP A 442 14.33 -11.81 0.47
N PHE A 443 14.30 -10.81 1.36
CA PHE A 443 15.47 -10.44 2.16
C PHE A 443 16.03 -11.63 2.95
N ILE A 444 15.14 -12.37 3.66
CA ILE A 444 15.54 -13.51 4.48
C ILE A 444 16.15 -14.64 3.63
N THR A 445 15.60 -14.85 2.44
CA THR A 445 15.96 -15.99 1.59
C THR A 445 17.17 -15.71 0.71
N GLN A 446 17.27 -14.50 0.17
CA GLN A 446 18.30 -14.11 -0.77
C GLN A 446 19.57 -13.56 -0.08
N MET A 447 19.47 -13.04 1.15
CA MET A 447 20.60 -12.45 1.88
C MET A 447 20.82 -13.06 3.29
N PRO A 448 20.99 -14.40 3.41
CA PRO A 448 21.10 -15.06 4.72
C PRO A 448 22.36 -14.66 5.52
N LEU A 449 23.44 -14.24 4.85
CA LEU A 449 24.66 -13.78 5.52
C LEU A 449 24.45 -12.43 6.22
N LYS A 450 23.78 -11.48 5.56
CA LYS A 450 23.42 -10.18 6.18
C LYS A 450 22.51 -10.39 7.38
N LEU A 451 21.56 -11.31 7.29
CA LEU A 451 20.68 -11.66 8.40
C LEU A 451 21.45 -12.21 9.61
N LYS A 452 22.46 -13.04 9.36
CA LYS A 452 23.38 -13.55 10.40
C LYS A 452 24.21 -12.41 11.01
N ASP A 453 24.70 -11.48 10.20
CA ASP A 453 25.46 -10.33 10.68
C ASP A 453 24.61 -9.39 11.54
N LEU A 454 23.36 -9.13 11.13
CA LEU A 454 22.39 -8.37 11.93
C LEU A 454 22.14 -9.04 13.28
N ARG A 455 21.98 -10.36 13.29
CA ARG A 455 21.82 -11.11 14.53
C ARG A 455 23.04 -10.97 15.44
N ASN A 456 24.24 -11.14 14.91
CA ASN A 456 25.48 -11.01 15.66
C ASN A 456 25.63 -9.60 16.27
N ARG A 457 25.28 -8.55 15.51
CA ARG A 457 25.26 -7.16 16.00
C ARG A 457 24.21 -6.97 17.10
N GLY A 458 23.05 -7.61 16.98
CA GLY A 458 22.03 -7.61 18.03
C GLY A 458 22.50 -8.28 19.33
N ASP A 459 23.23 -9.40 19.23
CA ASP A 459 23.81 -10.08 20.39
C ASP A 459 24.94 -9.26 21.06
N GLU A 460 25.74 -8.55 20.27
CA GLU A 460 26.72 -7.58 20.79
C GLU A 460 26.03 -6.42 21.50
N ALA A 461 25.01 -5.81 20.89
CA ALA A 461 24.23 -4.74 21.53
C ALA A 461 23.59 -5.21 22.84
N GLY A 462 23.03 -6.43 22.88
CA GLY A 462 22.49 -7.03 24.09
C GLY A 462 23.54 -7.24 25.19
N ARG A 463 24.77 -7.64 24.81
CA ARG A 463 25.90 -7.76 25.77
C ARG A 463 26.32 -6.41 26.33
N ILE A 464 26.36 -5.36 25.50
CA ILE A 464 26.69 -4.00 25.93
C ILE A 464 25.63 -3.49 26.92
N ILE A 465 24.33 -3.65 26.61
CA ILE A 465 23.24 -3.25 27.50
C ILE A 465 23.37 -3.94 28.86
N LEU A 466 23.57 -5.26 28.87
CA LEU A 466 23.72 -6.03 30.10
C LEU A 466 24.96 -5.62 30.91
N ALA A 467 26.06 -5.24 30.26
CA ALA A 467 27.25 -4.74 30.94
C ALA A 467 26.98 -3.41 31.65
N HIS A 468 26.32 -2.47 30.97
CA HIS A 468 25.96 -1.16 31.55
C HIS A 468 24.96 -1.32 32.71
N GLU A 469 23.95 -2.19 32.55
CA GLU A 469 22.99 -2.49 33.62
C GLU A 469 23.66 -3.07 34.88
N ARG A 470 24.71 -3.89 34.72
CA ARG A 470 25.48 -4.44 35.86
C ARG A 470 26.29 -3.37 36.58
N GLU A 471 26.75 -2.37 35.85
CA GLU A 471 27.47 -1.21 36.38
C GLU A 471 26.53 -0.12 36.93
N GLY A 472 25.20 -0.30 36.77
CA GLY A 472 24.20 0.69 37.18
C GLY A 472 24.17 1.94 36.29
N LEU A 473 24.74 1.85 35.09
CA LEU A 473 24.77 2.92 34.09
C LEU A 473 23.65 2.74 33.07
N GLU A 474 23.15 3.84 32.52
CA GLU A 474 22.23 3.79 31.40
C GLU A 474 22.96 3.31 30.13
N PRO A 475 22.33 2.45 29.32
CA PRO A 475 22.94 1.98 28.07
C PRO A 475 23.09 3.14 27.07
N PRO A 476 24.10 3.12 26.20
CA PRO A 476 24.28 4.15 25.18
C PRO A 476 23.05 4.31 24.28
N GLU A 477 22.58 5.55 24.09
CA GLU A 477 21.41 5.85 23.26
C GLU A 477 21.61 5.49 21.78
N ASN A 478 22.85 5.51 21.29
CA ASN A 478 23.21 5.28 19.89
C ASN A 478 23.48 3.80 19.54
N LEU A 479 23.08 2.85 20.39
CA LEU A 479 23.26 1.43 20.11
C LEU A 479 22.39 1.00 18.91
N PRO A 480 22.97 0.31 17.90
CA PRO A 480 22.22 -0.15 16.74
C PRO A 480 21.26 -1.28 17.11
N ARG A 481 19.95 -1.00 17.07
CA ARG A 481 18.87 -1.96 17.39
C ARG A 481 18.21 -2.56 16.14
N TYR A 482 18.90 -2.58 15.01
CA TYR A 482 18.36 -3.01 13.72
C TYR A 482 17.73 -4.41 13.76
N PHE A 483 18.34 -5.37 14.45
CA PHE A 483 17.80 -6.73 14.55
C PHE A 483 16.54 -6.79 15.45
N GLU A 484 16.48 -5.99 16.52
CA GLU A 484 15.26 -5.85 17.34
C GLU A 484 14.12 -5.26 16.49
N ASP A 485 14.40 -4.22 15.71
CA ASP A 485 13.41 -3.59 14.83
C ASP A 485 12.97 -4.54 13.71
N LEU A 486 13.87 -5.39 13.19
CA LEU A 486 13.54 -6.46 12.24
C LEU A 486 12.60 -7.52 12.86
N LEU A 487 12.82 -7.92 14.11
CA LEU A 487 11.90 -8.84 14.81
C LEU A 487 10.53 -8.19 15.02
N LYS A 488 10.50 -6.90 15.35
CA LYS A 488 9.25 -6.12 15.43
C LYS A 488 8.58 -5.99 14.07
N LEU A 489 9.32 -5.94 12.96
CA LEU A 489 8.71 -6.02 11.63
C LEU A 489 8.06 -7.36 11.40
N ALA A 490 8.63 -8.47 11.86
CA ALA A 490 7.99 -9.78 11.70
C ALA A 490 6.67 -9.92 12.53
N LYS A 491 6.43 -9.05 13.52
CA LYS A 491 5.13 -8.82 14.19
C LYS A 491 4.03 -8.41 13.21
N PHE A 492 4.39 -7.87 12.04
CA PHE A 492 3.48 -7.48 10.94
C PHE A 492 2.40 -8.53 10.62
N SER A 493 2.76 -9.80 10.72
CA SER A 493 1.84 -10.93 10.58
C SER A 493 0.65 -10.88 11.57
N VAL A 494 0.79 -10.31 12.79
CA VAL A 494 -0.30 -10.08 13.79
C VAL A 494 -1.45 -9.26 13.20
N ARG A 495 -1.14 -8.17 12.48
CA ARG A 495 -2.16 -7.16 12.15
C ARG A 495 -2.93 -7.47 10.88
N CYS A 496 -2.35 -8.31 10.01
CA CYS A 496 -2.98 -8.82 8.79
C CYS A 496 -4.24 -9.69 9.03
N MET A 497 -4.59 -9.99 10.29
CA MET A 497 -5.83 -10.68 10.68
C MET A 497 -6.66 -9.93 11.72
N ALA A 498 -6.23 -8.76 12.19
CA ALA A 498 -7.08 -7.92 13.04
C ALA A 498 -8.18 -7.23 12.21
N ASP A 499 -7.90 -6.97 10.94
CA ASP A 499 -8.83 -6.50 9.94
C ASP A 499 -9.06 -7.65 8.91
N ASP A 500 -10.32 -8.00 8.68
CA ASP A 500 -10.99 -9.10 7.92
C ASP A 500 -10.35 -9.76 6.66
N ILE A 501 -9.07 -9.55 6.30
CA ILE A 501 -8.51 -9.94 4.98
C ILE A 501 -8.02 -11.40 4.92
N GLY A 502 -7.77 -12.07 6.05
CA GLY A 502 -7.60 -13.53 6.08
C GLY A 502 -6.44 -14.11 5.26
N LEU A 503 -5.38 -13.33 4.99
CA LEU A 503 -4.33 -13.67 4.00
C LEU A 503 -3.41 -14.84 4.33
N GLU A 504 -3.51 -15.40 5.54
CA GLU A 504 -2.73 -16.56 6.02
C GLU A 504 -1.20 -16.54 5.79
N LEU A 505 -0.60 -15.38 5.49
CA LEU A 505 0.84 -15.19 5.18
C LEU A 505 1.79 -15.72 6.26
N SER A 506 1.31 -15.87 7.49
CA SER A 506 2.05 -16.48 8.59
C SER A 506 2.46 -17.93 8.31
N ASN A 507 1.69 -18.65 7.48
CA ASN A 507 1.95 -20.06 7.15
C ASN A 507 3.28 -20.24 6.42
N ASP A 508 3.77 -19.23 5.68
CA ASP A 508 5.05 -19.31 4.96
C ASP A 508 6.26 -19.53 5.88
N TYR A 509 6.14 -19.11 7.14
CA TYR A 509 7.18 -19.27 8.15
C TYR A 509 7.13 -20.64 8.87
N TRP A 510 6.06 -21.40 8.67
CA TRP A 510 5.81 -22.65 9.38
C TRP A 510 5.76 -23.85 8.44
N ASN A 511 6.25 -24.99 8.92
CA ASN A 511 6.15 -26.25 8.19
C ASN A 511 4.85 -26.93 8.61
N ALA A 512 3.84 -26.99 7.74
CA ALA A 512 2.67 -27.83 7.97
C ALA A 512 2.99 -29.28 7.51
N PRO A 513 2.87 -30.30 8.38
CA PRO A 513 2.87 -31.67 7.91
C PRO A 513 1.55 -31.92 7.16
N ASP A 514 1.66 -32.31 5.90
CA ASP A 514 0.52 -32.70 5.07
C ASP A 514 -0.28 -33.80 5.80
N ARG A 515 -1.57 -33.57 6.05
CA ARG A 515 -2.47 -34.62 6.56
C ARG A 515 -2.88 -35.54 5.41
N ALA A 516 -1.93 -36.29 4.88
CA ALA A 516 -2.18 -37.37 3.94
C ALA A 516 -1.20 -38.53 4.20
N GLY A 517 -1.51 -39.35 5.20
CA GLY A 517 -0.76 -40.58 5.49
C GLY A 517 -0.93 -41.05 6.92
N SER A 518 -1.66 -42.16 7.08
CA SER A 518 -1.91 -42.87 8.34
C SER A 518 -0.66 -43.12 9.22
N PRO A 519 -0.82 -43.24 10.56
CA PRO A 519 0.28 -43.50 11.48
C PRO A 519 0.58 -44.99 11.54
N GLN A 520 1.56 -45.47 10.77
CA GLN A 520 2.22 -46.74 11.03
C GLN A 520 3.59 -46.78 10.36
N GLY A 521 4.65 -46.63 11.14
CA GLY A 521 6.03 -46.77 10.69
C GLY A 521 6.98 -45.91 11.51
N GLY A 522 7.68 -46.53 12.46
CA GLY A 522 8.73 -45.92 13.26
C GLY A 522 9.99 -45.61 12.43
N GLY A 523 9.90 -44.60 11.57
CA GLY A 523 11.02 -44.00 10.85
C GLY A 523 11.40 -42.64 11.46
N SER A 524 12.70 -42.35 11.50
CA SER A 524 13.23 -41.07 11.99
C SER A 524 12.57 -39.87 11.31
N TYR A 525 12.00 -38.96 12.12
CA TYR A 525 11.24 -37.79 11.69
C TYR A 525 12.00 -36.86 10.72
N LEU A 526 13.34 -36.93 10.68
CA LEU A 526 14.17 -36.17 9.74
C LEU A 526 13.92 -36.52 8.26
N SER A 527 13.42 -37.73 7.96
CA SER A 527 13.18 -38.19 6.59
C SER A 527 11.84 -37.73 5.99
N LEU A 528 10.90 -37.24 6.81
CA LEU A 528 9.61 -36.69 6.34
C LEU A 528 9.71 -35.21 5.94
N TYR A 529 10.82 -34.53 6.27
CA TYR A 529 11.06 -33.12 5.89
C TYR A 529 11.58 -32.94 4.46
N ALA A 530 11.83 -34.02 3.72
CA ALA A 530 12.54 -33.99 2.44
C ALA A 530 11.64 -34.05 1.19
N GLN A 531 10.32 -34.25 1.34
CA GLN A 531 9.42 -34.28 0.19
C GLN A 531 8.47 -33.07 0.19
N LYS A 532 8.71 -32.18 -0.79
CA LYS A 532 7.92 -30.98 -1.18
C LYS A 532 7.95 -29.76 -0.25
N MET A 533 9.11 -29.34 0.25
CA MET A 533 9.25 -28.01 0.86
C MET A 533 9.91 -27.04 -0.12
N SER A 534 9.35 -25.85 -0.31
CA SER A 534 10.00 -24.83 -1.14
C SER A 534 11.29 -24.36 -0.45
N PRO A 535 12.38 -24.07 -1.19
CA PRO A 535 13.60 -23.50 -0.60
C PRO A 535 13.32 -22.25 0.23
N LYS A 536 12.33 -21.45 -0.20
CA LYS A 536 11.87 -20.23 0.47
C LYS A 536 11.33 -20.53 1.88
N GLN A 537 10.38 -21.46 2.01
CA GLN A 537 9.81 -21.85 3.31
C GLN A 537 10.87 -22.40 4.27
N MET A 538 11.86 -23.18 3.77
CA MET A 538 12.93 -23.67 4.67
C MET A 538 13.80 -22.56 5.22
N ALA A 539 14.10 -21.54 4.42
CA ALA A 539 14.90 -20.40 4.87
C ALA A 539 14.13 -19.57 5.91
N LEU A 540 12.82 -19.35 5.70
CA LEU A 540 11.96 -18.65 6.66
C LEU A 540 11.86 -19.41 8.00
N PHE A 541 11.65 -20.73 7.96
CA PHE A 541 11.62 -21.53 9.20
C PHE A 541 12.99 -21.55 9.91
N LYS A 542 14.09 -21.62 9.16
CA LYS A 542 15.45 -21.50 9.72
C LYS A 542 15.66 -20.14 10.39
N PHE A 543 15.15 -19.05 9.80
CA PHE A 543 15.20 -17.73 10.41
C PHE A 543 14.46 -17.70 11.76
N VAL A 544 13.24 -18.23 11.85
CA VAL A 544 12.46 -18.29 13.10
C VAL A 544 13.22 -19.04 14.20
N ARG A 545 13.91 -20.13 13.84
CA ARG A 545 14.75 -20.89 14.79
C ARG A 545 16.02 -20.14 15.18
N MET A 546 16.72 -19.55 14.21
CA MET A 546 17.95 -18.79 14.42
C MET A 546 17.70 -17.57 15.32
N ALA A 547 16.58 -16.86 15.10
CA ALA A 547 16.18 -15.73 15.93
C ALA A 547 15.91 -16.14 17.39
N GLY A 548 15.50 -17.39 17.63
CA GLY A 548 15.23 -17.93 18.97
C GLY A 548 16.44 -18.52 19.69
N ASP A 549 17.58 -18.66 19.01
CA ASP A 549 18.76 -19.31 19.58
C ASP A 549 19.55 -18.35 20.48
N LEU A 550 19.94 -18.83 21.67
CA LEU A 550 20.76 -18.12 22.67
C LEU A 550 20.43 -16.61 22.82
N LEU A 551 19.15 -16.29 23.02
CA LEU A 551 18.65 -14.92 23.08
C LEU A 551 19.20 -14.11 24.29
N PRO A 552 19.76 -12.90 24.07
CA PRO A 552 20.00 -11.95 25.15
C PRO A 552 18.67 -11.38 25.70
N PRO A 553 18.64 -10.89 26.96
CA PRO A 553 17.41 -10.40 27.59
C PRO A 553 16.68 -9.32 26.79
N SER A 554 17.41 -8.41 26.15
CA SER A 554 16.86 -7.32 25.33
C SER A 554 16.10 -7.81 24.09
N LEU A 555 16.48 -8.96 23.52
CA LEU A 555 15.85 -9.52 22.32
C LEU A 555 14.72 -10.51 22.66
N TYR A 556 14.56 -10.88 23.94
CA TYR A 556 13.54 -11.86 24.34
C TYR A 556 12.11 -11.37 24.09
N VAL A 557 11.80 -10.11 24.46
CA VAL A 557 10.49 -9.52 24.23
C VAL A 557 10.20 -9.35 22.72
N PRO A 558 11.09 -8.74 21.91
CA PRO A 558 10.91 -8.67 20.46
C PRO A 558 10.72 -10.04 19.78
N TYR A 559 11.44 -11.06 20.23
CA TYR A 559 11.27 -12.42 19.71
C TYR A 559 9.90 -13.02 20.03
N LEU A 560 9.40 -12.84 21.25
CA LEU A 560 8.05 -13.28 21.62
C LEU A 560 6.95 -12.51 20.87
N GLU A 561 7.15 -11.21 20.63
CA GLU A 561 6.24 -10.41 19.81
C GLU A 561 6.20 -10.89 18.36
N MET A 562 7.35 -11.25 17.80
CA MET A 562 7.43 -11.89 16.48
C MET A 562 6.66 -13.22 16.46
N LEU A 563 6.93 -14.11 17.42
CA LEU A 563 6.26 -15.41 17.48
C LEU A 563 4.74 -15.28 17.64
N ARG A 564 4.30 -14.29 18.42
CA ARG A 564 2.88 -13.94 18.55
C ARG A 564 2.28 -13.65 17.17
N GLY A 565 2.93 -12.83 16.36
CA GLY A 565 2.47 -12.51 15.00
C GLY A 565 2.45 -13.68 14.06
N LEU A 566 3.48 -14.50 14.11
CA LEU A 566 3.52 -15.66 13.26
C LEU A 566 2.48 -16.71 13.68
N SER A 567 1.91 -16.65 14.88
CA SER A 567 1.03 -17.70 15.43
C SER A 567 -0.49 -17.47 15.28
N ASN A 568 -0.95 -16.70 14.30
CA ASN A 568 -2.37 -16.28 14.24
C ASN A 568 -3.34 -17.33 13.68
N GLY A 569 -2.86 -18.25 12.84
CA GLY A 569 -3.68 -19.35 12.31
C GLY A 569 -3.71 -20.57 13.24
N LYS A 570 -4.73 -21.42 13.15
CA LYS A 570 -4.80 -22.68 13.93
C LYS A 570 -3.58 -23.58 13.66
N GLN A 571 -3.13 -23.63 12.41
CA GLN A 571 -1.96 -24.41 12.02
C GLN A 571 -0.68 -23.75 12.55
N SER A 572 -0.49 -22.45 12.28
CA SER A 572 0.63 -21.66 12.78
C SER A 572 0.78 -21.70 14.30
N ALA A 573 -0.32 -21.61 15.06
CA ALA A 573 -0.34 -21.70 16.51
C ALA A 573 0.13 -23.07 17.01
N SER A 574 -0.30 -24.16 16.35
CA SER A 574 0.17 -25.52 16.66
C SER A 574 1.67 -25.67 16.39
N CYS A 575 2.15 -25.14 15.26
CA CYS A 575 3.57 -25.16 14.91
C CYS A 575 4.41 -24.33 15.90
N CYS A 576 3.95 -23.14 16.28
CA CYS A 576 4.58 -22.30 17.28
C CYS A 576 4.63 -22.99 18.67
N PHE A 577 3.52 -23.60 19.09
CA PHE A 577 3.47 -24.39 20.33
C PHE A 577 4.49 -25.54 20.33
N ASN A 578 4.58 -26.27 19.21
CA ASN A 578 5.55 -27.36 19.05
C ASN A 578 6.99 -26.84 19.03
N LEU A 579 7.28 -25.69 18.40
CA LEU A 579 8.60 -25.06 18.44
C LEU A 579 9.03 -24.74 19.88
N LEU A 580 8.13 -24.10 20.65
CA LEU A 580 8.37 -23.73 22.04
C LEU A 580 8.51 -24.96 22.96
N LYS A 581 7.87 -26.08 22.60
CA LYS A 581 7.96 -27.38 23.29
C LYS A 581 9.23 -28.16 22.95
N MET A 582 9.63 -28.21 21.67
CA MET A 582 10.72 -29.06 21.15
C MET A 582 12.12 -28.47 21.29
N ASN A 583 12.27 -27.18 21.63
CA ASN A 583 13.58 -26.58 21.96
C ASN A 583 14.25 -27.17 23.22
N GLY A 584 13.77 -28.31 23.74
CA GLY A 584 14.42 -29.13 24.76
C GLY A 584 14.85 -30.54 24.32
N THR A 585 14.65 -30.95 23.05
CA THR A 585 14.92 -32.34 22.63
C THR A 585 15.52 -32.43 21.22
N GLY A 586 16.86 -32.35 21.11
CA GLY A 586 17.55 -32.69 19.87
C GLY A 586 19.07 -32.48 19.91
N GLY A 587 19.82 -33.58 20.08
CA GLY A 587 21.23 -33.70 19.68
C GLY A 587 22.25 -33.64 20.82
N GLY A 588 22.92 -34.75 21.10
CA GLY A 588 23.78 -34.92 22.28
C GLY A 588 25.14 -34.23 22.20
N GLY A 589 25.72 -34.00 23.38
CA GLY A 589 27.11 -33.58 23.57
C GLY A 589 27.28 -32.32 24.41
N GLY A 590 27.33 -32.48 25.75
CA GLY A 590 27.98 -31.52 26.64
C GLY A 590 27.13 -30.39 27.25
N GLY A 591 26.64 -30.62 28.47
CA GLY A 591 26.82 -29.64 29.56
C GLY A 591 25.95 -28.39 29.67
N SER A 592 24.92 -28.17 28.85
CA SER A 592 23.96 -27.09 29.13
C SER A 592 22.52 -27.53 28.86
N VAL A 593 21.76 -27.72 29.95
CA VAL A 593 20.32 -27.96 29.93
C VAL A 593 19.66 -26.70 29.36
N ARG A 594 19.45 -26.65 28.05
CA ARG A 594 18.62 -25.63 27.42
C ARG A 594 17.18 -25.91 27.84
N VAL A 595 16.72 -25.22 28.88
CA VAL A 595 15.32 -25.25 29.33
C VAL A 595 14.47 -24.83 28.13
N GLY A 596 13.52 -25.67 27.71
CA GLY A 596 12.59 -25.32 26.63
C GLY A 596 11.93 -23.96 26.92
N LEU A 597 11.64 -23.16 25.88
CA LEU A 597 11.18 -21.77 26.06
C LEU A 597 9.97 -21.66 26.99
N TRP A 598 9.06 -22.64 27.00
CA TRP A 598 7.96 -22.69 27.97
C TRP A 598 8.43 -22.79 29.42
N GLY A 599 9.41 -23.65 29.70
CA GLY A 599 9.99 -23.76 31.04
C GLY A 599 10.74 -22.50 31.46
N HIS A 600 11.45 -21.86 30.52
CA HIS A 600 12.11 -20.58 30.77
C HIS A 600 11.09 -19.46 31.03
N PHE A 601 10.00 -19.41 30.25
CA PHE A 601 8.94 -18.42 30.40
C PHE A 601 8.28 -18.50 31.78
N PHE A 602 7.76 -19.68 32.16
CA PHE A 602 7.13 -19.87 33.47
C PHE A 602 8.13 -19.72 34.63
N GLY A 603 9.37 -20.17 34.44
CA GLY A 603 10.45 -19.96 35.42
C GLY A 603 10.77 -18.47 35.64
N SER A 604 10.85 -17.69 34.57
CA SER A 604 11.10 -16.24 34.62
C SER A 604 9.93 -15.50 35.27
N PHE A 605 8.69 -15.87 34.94
CA PHE A 605 7.50 -15.31 35.57
C PHE A 605 7.46 -15.57 37.08
N ASN A 606 7.79 -16.79 37.53
CA ASN A 606 7.86 -17.12 38.95
C ASN A 606 8.96 -16.34 39.68
N ARG A 607 10.12 -16.14 39.05
CA ARG A 607 11.20 -15.31 39.61
C ARG A 607 10.77 -13.85 39.74
N TYR A 608 10.16 -13.29 38.70
CA TYR A 608 9.65 -11.92 38.71
C TYR A 608 8.57 -11.71 39.77
N PHE A 609 7.61 -12.63 39.86
CA PHE A 609 6.57 -12.64 40.90
C PHE A 609 7.16 -12.72 42.32
N SER A 610 8.20 -13.54 42.51
CA SER A 610 8.88 -13.66 43.80
C SER A 610 9.64 -12.38 44.17
N SER A 611 10.28 -11.72 43.20
CA SER A 611 10.96 -10.42 43.39
C SER A 611 9.97 -9.33 43.81
N LEU A 612 8.83 -9.21 43.11
CA LEU A 612 7.78 -8.24 43.45
C LEU A 612 7.25 -8.42 44.87
N ARG A 613 7.16 -9.67 45.35
CA ARG A 613 6.75 -9.96 46.74
C ARG A 613 7.80 -9.61 47.77
N GLN A 614 9.09 -9.64 47.41
CA GLN A 614 10.17 -9.22 48.31
C GLN A 614 10.20 -7.70 48.44
N ASP A 615 9.97 -6.95 47.35
CA ASP A 615 9.89 -5.49 47.36
C ASP A 615 8.65 -4.93 48.07
N MET A 616 7.54 -5.67 48.12
CA MET A 616 6.32 -5.27 48.84
C MET A 616 6.36 -5.51 50.35
N ARG A 617 7.43 -6.11 50.89
CA ARG A 617 7.59 -6.15 52.35
C ARG A 617 7.98 -4.74 52.82
N PRO A 618 7.15 -4.03 53.60
CA PRO A 618 7.56 -2.75 54.16
C PRO A 618 8.85 -2.98 54.95
N GLU A 619 9.85 -2.14 54.72
CA GLU A 619 11.08 -2.16 55.50
C GLU A 619 10.71 -2.20 56.98
N SER A 620 11.03 -3.31 57.64
CA SER A 620 10.83 -3.46 59.07
C SER A 620 11.60 -2.35 59.79
N PRO A 621 11.09 -1.74 60.88
CA PRO A 621 11.70 -0.58 61.56
C PRO A 621 13.07 -0.82 62.21
N PHE A 622 13.69 -1.96 61.99
CA PHE A 622 14.97 -2.36 62.56
C PHE A 622 15.99 -2.60 61.45
N GLN A 623 16.42 -1.52 60.79
CA GLN A 623 17.67 -1.52 60.05
C GLN A 623 18.76 -0.85 60.91
N ASP A 624 19.83 -1.61 61.10
CA ASP A 624 21.08 -1.24 61.77
C ASP A 624 21.70 0.01 61.11
N PRO A 625 22.02 1.10 61.85
CA PRO A 625 22.45 2.39 61.28
C PRO A 625 23.80 2.38 60.54
N ASN A 626 24.45 1.23 60.39
CA ASN A 626 25.76 1.10 59.73
C ASN A 626 25.74 0.36 58.37
N ARG A 627 24.56 0.05 57.81
CA ARG A 627 24.50 -0.39 56.40
C ARG A 627 24.21 0.81 55.49
N THR A 628 25.25 1.31 54.84
CA THR A 628 25.11 2.16 53.66
C THR A 628 24.23 1.45 52.63
N PRO A 629 23.14 2.06 52.14
CA PRO A 629 22.39 1.51 51.03
C PRO A 629 23.28 1.63 49.79
N THR A 630 23.78 0.51 49.27
CA THR A 630 24.23 0.46 47.88
C THR A 630 23.01 0.73 47.02
N GLY A 631 22.91 1.95 46.52
CA GLY A 631 21.78 2.43 45.74
C GLY A 631 21.59 1.58 44.49
N TYR A 632 20.45 0.90 44.42
CA TYR A 632 19.79 0.64 43.15
C TYR A 632 18.72 1.71 43.00
N ASN A 633 19.10 2.80 42.36
CA ASN A 633 18.19 3.89 42.07
C ASN A 633 17.27 3.48 40.92
N LYS A 634 15.98 3.73 41.15
CA LYS A 634 14.85 3.50 40.23
C LYS A 634 15.00 4.38 38.99
N GLY A 635 14.56 3.86 37.85
CA GLY A 635 14.51 4.62 36.60
C GLY A 635 13.68 3.99 35.48
N ILE A 636 12.58 3.29 35.76
CA ILE A 636 11.55 3.07 34.73
C ILE A 636 10.77 4.38 34.63
N HIS A 637 11.27 5.30 33.81
CA HIS A 637 10.44 6.38 33.29
C HIS A 637 9.42 5.76 32.33
N HIS A 638 8.21 5.55 32.83
CA HIS A 638 7.03 5.59 31.95
C HIS A 638 6.99 6.99 31.33
N ARG A 639 7.30 7.10 30.04
CA ARG A 639 6.78 8.19 29.21
C ARG A 639 5.55 7.66 28.48
N ASN A 640 4.44 8.34 28.75
CA ASN A 640 3.21 8.31 27.97
C ASN A 640 3.47 8.62 26.50
#